data_AF-R9AMU1-F1
#
_entry.id   AF-R9AMU1-F1
#
_cell.length_a   1.000
_cell.length_b   1.000
_cell.length_c   1.000
_cell.angle_alpha   90.00
_cell.angle_beta   90.00
_cell.angle_gamma   90.00
#
_symmetry.space_group_name_H-M   'P 1'
#
loop_
_entity.id
_entity.type
_entity.pdbx_description
1 polymer ?
#
loop_
_entity_poly.entity_id
_entity_poly.type
_entity_poly.pdbx_seq_one_letter_code
_entity_poly.pdbx_strand_id
1 'polypeptide(L)'
;MSSSSSAGNGNNCSNYDNDAAIGYGEFSAISTPPSSPPSFLQTNSSPRSTAKRDILAGYHKILQATQSVIDASNYDALDDDELEWVKMEHAHVAHKAQLYSQRLQTESSVMSALQALSSSLGSGGLNTAQHTAQLTQSSQKVDNLEKVLSRHRSRLLHLQSQLLHHQAGVLARFIQSKQLLQKQNTSPIPHSSHFHANNDRASRFESVGENQGEDVESESDMHPHTQISHLQAQLAEERHANAALRQQLERSHATVIEKTDHTHTLQSRLQSSLDEFSAVVSTRDTLTGGVGALGGVLDAHRITYVHDPHNPLHSLSSVTAAIDAELARVRKAEAHCHGELASLREQCANGEKHTKQLEDTLKSQSSDMDHHWNATRGMESEFKQHISMLERQLEMRQQASQTFYKDSNASYEQELRGRENEKTKVEDKGKERHSRGASASTSTSTSTSTSIPAAMTEDRLSTETLGLVVRGLWNAIPSPITQRSPSHPLIVSTSPTLSQPDIETLKQVLQRSKERHSDRFSLSAFTARVKTLVSDNRHFIERILLNAETANLYKSNAEKAHKLALDFKMALEAYKKQVVDLQTSLSHAAKKDGEIRKECQVLREELTQMEKELDAQRKSGEIDSLRLSLAHREDDIQAFKQMQMDKSLGMLDELNSLQTEVADLRQKLRQKGD
;
A
#
# COMPACT_ATOMS: atom_id res chain seq x y z
N MET A 1 36.21 -72.38 28.31
CA MET A 1 35.20 -72.25 29.39
C MET A 1 34.92 -70.75 29.50
N SER A 2 33.77 -70.17 29.16
CA SER A 2 32.42 -70.67 28.93
C SER A 2 31.74 -69.80 27.87
N SER A 3 30.88 -70.44 27.09
CA SER A 3 30.13 -69.92 25.95
C SER A 3 28.83 -69.25 26.40
N SER A 4 28.33 -68.25 25.67
CA SER A 4 26.89 -68.00 25.57
C SER A 4 26.55 -67.25 24.28
N SER A 5 25.90 -68.00 23.40
CA SER A 5 25.33 -67.63 22.11
C SER A 5 23.96 -66.95 22.29
N SER A 6 23.58 -66.05 21.39
CA SER A 6 22.17 -65.74 21.12
C SER A 6 22.00 -65.34 19.66
N ALA A 7 21.48 -66.28 18.87
CA ALA A 7 21.03 -66.08 17.50
C ALA A 7 19.56 -65.66 17.51
N GLY A 8 19.23 -64.62 16.74
CA GLY A 8 17.86 -64.21 16.46
C GLY A 8 17.63 -64.24 14.95
N ASN A 9 16.92 -65.28 14.51
CA ASN A 9 16.53 -65.60 13.14
C ASN A 9 15.23 -64.85 12.78
N GLY A 10 15.10 -64.37 11.54
CA GLY A 10 13.91 -63.62 11.11
C GLY A 10 13.79 -63.49 9.59
N ASN A 11 13.56 -64.62 8.92
CA ASN A 11 13.09 -64.70 7.53
C ASN A 11 11.70 -64.09 7.39
N ASN A 12 11.46 -63.33 6.32
CA ASN A 12 10.17 -63.36 5.65
C ASN A 12 10.33 -63.07 4.14
N CYS A 13 10.08 -64.11 3.34
CA CYS A 13 9.94 -64.07 1.89
C CYS A 13 8.51 -63.69 1.51
N SER A 14 8.35 -62.90 0.46
CA SER A 14 7.17 -63.00 -0.42
C SER A 14 7.58 -62.65 -1.86
N ASN A 15 7.72 -63.70 -2.66
CA ASN A 15 7.71 -63.67 -4.12
C ASN A 15 6.37 -63.11 -4.63
N TYR A 16 6.42 -62.33 -5.71
CA TYR A 16 5.50 -62.48 -6.82
C TYR A 16 6.27 -62.29 -8.13
N ASP A 17 6.31 -63.37 -8.90
CA ASP A 17 6.71 -63.46 -10.29
C ASP A 17 5.77 -62.63 -11.19
N ASN A 18 6.32 -62.01 -12.22
CA ASN A 18 5.66 -61.89 -13.52
C ASN A 18 6.70 -61.55 -14.60
N ASP A 19 7.19 -62.61 -15.25
CA ASP A 19 7.78 -62.57 -16.58
C ASP A 19 6.66 -62.48 -17.62
N ALA A 20 6.74 -61.51 -18.54
CA ALA A 20 6.23 -61.67 -19.90
C ALA A 20 6.81 -60.60 -20.86
N ALA A 21 7.50 -61.11 -21.88
CA ALA A 21 7.44 -60.70 -23.29
C ALA A 21 8.06 -59.34 -23.73
N ILE A 22 9.32 -59.46 -24.17
CA ILE A 22 9.88 -59.02 -25.46
C ILE A 22 8.91 -58.27 -26.39
N GLY A 23 9.23 -57.01 -26.67
CA GLY A 23 8.71 -56.22 -27.80
C GLY A 23 9.74 -55.18 -28.23
N TYR A 24 10.45 -55.45 -29.33
CA TYR A 24 11.32 -54.49 -30.00
C TYR A 24 10.49 -53.32 -30.56
N GLY A 25 10.86 -52.09 -30.23
CA GLY A 25 10.17 -50.89 -30.69
C GLY A 25 11.05 -49.63 -30.59
N GLU A 26 11.82 -49.40 -31.65
CA GLU A 26 12.05 -48.11 -32.30
C GLU A 26 12.55 -46.90 -31.48
N PHE A 27 13.81 -46.55 -31.75
CA PHE A 27 14.46 -45.29 -31.37
C PHE A 27 13.66 -44.08 -31.89
N SER A 28 13.09 -43.29 -30.97
CA SER A 28 12.76 -41.88 -31.23
C SER A 28 13.77 -40.99 -30.52
N ALA A 29 14.64 -40.39 -31.33
CA ALA A 29 15.57 -39.34 -30.92
C ALA A 29 14.79 -38.13 -30.38
N ILE A 30 14.92 -37.85 -29.08
CA ILE A 30 14.45 -36.61 -28.48
C ILE A 30 15.47 -35.53 -28.81
N SER A 31 15.06 -34.67 -29.74
CA SER A 31 15.72 -33.47 -30.19
C SER A 31 15.87 -32.48 -29.03
N THR A 32 17.10 -32.19 -28.64
CA THR A 32 17.47 -31.01 -27.85
C THR A 32 17.19 -29.75 -28.67
N PRO A 33 16.49 -28.73 -28.13
CA PRO A 33 16.29 -27.48 -28.83
C PRO A 33 17.64 -26.74 -29.00
N PRO A 34 17.91 -26.12 -30.16
CA PRO A 34 19.17 -25.45 -30.39
C PRO A 34 19.25 -24.13 -29.62
N SER A 35 20.42 -23.94 -29.03
CA SER A 35 20.99 -22.70 -28.54
C SER A 35 20.78 -21.52 -29.49
N SER A 36 20.47 -20.38 -28.87
CA SER A 36 20.52 -18.97 -29.29
C SER A 36 21.11 -18.62 -30.67
N PRO A 37 20.48 -17.69 -31.41
CA PRO A 37 21.00 -17.22 -32.70
C PRO A 37 22.27 -16.35 -32.52
N PRO A 38 23.15 -16.31 -33.53
CA PRO A 38 24.42 -15.60 -33.46
C PRO A 38 24.21 -14.07 -33.52
N SER A 39 24.77 -13.37 -32.53
CA SER A 39 24.90 -11.92 -32.49
C SER A 39 25.91 -11.43 -33.55
N PHE A 40 25.45 -11.26 -34.79
CA PHE A 40 26.17 -10.47 -35.79
C PHE A 40 25.24 -9.37 -36.32
N LEU A 41 25.80 -8.15 -36.41
CA LEU A 41 25.21 -6.84 -36.76
C LEU A 41 24.94 -5.89 -35.57
N GLN A 42 26.00 -5.55 -34.83
CA GLN A 42 26.12 -4.20 -34.26
C GLN A 42 26.61 -3.26 -35.37
N THR A 43 25.68 -2.72 -36.16
CA THR A 43 25.97 -1.52 -36.95
C THR A 43 25.72 -0.30 -36.07
N ASN A 44 26.72 0.58 -35.98
CA ASN A 44 26.64 1.86 -35.27
C ASN A 44 25.45 2.68 -35.79
N SER A 45 24.33 2.63 -35.08
CA SER A 45 23.13 3.41 -35.42
C SER A 45 23.19 4.79 -34.78
N SER A 46 23.37 5.78 -35.65
CA SER A 46 23.18 7.21 -35.44
C SER A 46 21.94 7.57 -34.58
N PRO A 47 22.01 8.59 -33.69
CA PRO A 47 20.99 8.91 -32.68
C PRO A 47 19.71 9.58 -33.23
N ARG A 48 19.35 9.40 -34.51
CA ARG A 48 18.25 10.13 -35.17
C ARG A 48 16.93 9.36 -35.33
N SER A 49 16.80 8.17 -34.73
CA SER A 49 15.67 7.23 -34.96
C SER A 49 14.76 6.97 -33.74
N THR A 50 14.86 7.75 -32.65
CA THR A 50 14.01 7.56 -31.46
C THR A 50 12.53 7.90 -31.71
N ALA A 51 12.25 8.93 -32.52
CA ALA A 51 10.88 9.37 -32.79
C ALA A 51 9.97 8.29 -33.43
N LYS A 52 10.51 7.42 -34.29
CA LYS A 52 9.71 6.33 -34.89
C LYS A 52 9.41 5.20 -33.90
N ARG A 53 10.31 4.95 -32.96
CA ARG A 53 10.14 3.94 -31.90
C ARG A 53 9.09 4.37 -30.89
N ASP A 54 9.06 5.66 -30.57
CA ASP A 54 8.08 6.25 -29.65
C ASP A 54 6.66 6.25 -30.26
N ILE A 55 6.54 6.48 -31.57
CA ILE A 55 5.26 6.36 -32.28
C ILE A 55 4.76 4.91 -32.25
N LEU A 56 5.63 3.93 -32.53
CA LEU A 56 5.24 2.51 -32.53
C LEU A 56 4.87 2.02 -31.12
N ALA A 57 5.59 2.46 -30.10
CA ALA A 57 5.26 2.20 -28.70
C ALA A 57 3.93 2.86 -28.29
N GLY A 58 3.64 4.05 -28.81
CA GLY A 58 2.35 4.73 -28.65
C GLY A 58 1.19 3.93 -29.27
N TYR A 59 1.35 3.44 -30.50
CA TYR A 59 0.35 2.59 -31.16
C TYR A 59 0.13 1.27 -30.42
N HIS A 60 1.19 0.61 -29.94
CA HIS A 60 1.04 -0.60 -29.14
C HIS A 60 0.27 -0.35 -27.84
N LYS A 61 0.57 0.75 -27.13
CA LYS A 61 -0.17 1.13 -25.92
C LYS A 61 -1.65 1.40 -26.22
N ILE A 62 -1.95 2.07 -27.33
CA ILE A 62 -3.33 2.32 -27.75
C ILE A 62 -4.03 1.01 -28.10
N LEU A 63 -3.40 0.12 -28.88
CA LEU A 63 -3.99 -1.18 -29.23
C LEU A 63 -4.21 -2.07 -28.00
N GLN A 64 -3.27 -2.08 -27.06
CA GLN A 64 -3.41 -2.79 -25.80
C GLN A 64 -4.51 -2.18 -24.93
N ALA A 65 -4.64 -0.86 -24.89
CA ALA A 65 -5.71 -0.18 -24.20
C ALA A 65 -7.07 -0.48 -24.84
N THR A 66 -7.18 -0.47 -26.18
CA THR A 66 -8.43 -0.82 -26.87
C THR A 66 -8.80 -2.28 -26.67
N GLN A 67 -7.81 -3.19 -26.71
CA GLN A 67 -8.04 -4.61 -26.39
C GLN A 67 -8.51 -4.76 -24.94
N SER A 68 -7.89 -4.06 -24.00
CA SER A 68 -8.30 -4.08 -22.58
C SER A 68 -9.73 -3.54 -22.39
N VAL A 69 -10.16 -2.54 -23.16
CA VAL A 69 -11.55 -2.03 -23.14
C VAL A 69 -12.52 -3.04 -23.75
N ILE A 70 -12.13 -3.75 -24.81
CA ILE A 70 -12.93 -4.81 -25.42
C ILE A 70 -13.10 -5.97 -24.43
N ASP A 71 -12.00 -6.44 -23.85
CA ASP A 71 -12.01 -7.51 -22.86
C ASP A 71 -12.82 -7.09 -21.61
N ALA A 72 -12.67 -5.82 -21.19
CA ALA A 72 -13.44 -5.26 -20.09
C ALA A 72 -14.94 -5.16 -20.36
N SER A 73 -15.34 -4.96 -21.62
CA SER A 73 -16.75 -4.88 -22.01
C SER A 73 -17.49 -6.21 -21.96
N ASN A 74 -16.74 -7.33 -21.95
CA ASN A 74 -17.31 -8.67 -21.79
C ASN A 74 -17.59 -9.03 -20.33
N TYR A 75 -17.16 -8.22 -19.36
CA TYR A 75 -17.50 -8.45 -17.95
C TYR A 75 -18.89 -7.91 -17.64
N ASP A 76 -19.73 -8.78 -17.07
CA ASP A 76 -21.04 -8.40 -16.58
C ASP A 76 -20.90 -7.42 -15.41
N ALA A 77 -21.60 -6.28 -15.51
CA ALA A 77 -21.75 -5.40 -14.37
C ALA A 77 -22.77 -6.02 -13.42
N LEU A 78 -22.30 -6.45 -12.25
CA LEU A 78 -23.13 -6.81 -11.10
C LEU A 78 -24.21 -5.74 -10.83
N ASP A 79 -25.39 -6.19 -10.41
CA ASP A 79 -26.44 -5.30 -9.90
C ASP A 79 -26.01 -4.64 -8.58
N ASP A 80 -26.65 -3.53 -8.19
CA ASP A 80 -26.25 -2.78 -6.98
C ASP A 80 -26.35 -3.64 -5.71
N ASP A 81 -27.38 -4.49 -5.61
CA ASP A 81 -27.58 -5.42 -4.48
C ASP A 81 -26.51 -6.53 -4.46
N GLU A 82 -26.18 -7.10 -5.62
CA GLU A 82 -25.12 -8.10 -5.75
C GLU A 82 -23.75 -7.51 -5.44
N LEU A 83 -23.49 -6.29 -5.89
CA LEU A 83 -22.24 -5.57 -5.64
C LEU A 83 -22.04 -5.33 -4.14
N GLU A 84 -23.05 -4.83 -3.44
CA GLU A 84 -22.97 -4.64 -1.98
C GLU A 84 -22.80 -5.97 -1.24
N TRP A 85 -23.48 -7.04 -1.69
CA TRP A 85 -23.26 -8.37 -1.14
C TRP A 85 -21.83 -8.87 -1.35
N VAL A 86 -21.26 -8.75 -2.55
CA VAL A 86 -19.88 -9.15 -2.86
C VAL A 86 -18.87 -8.34 -2.03
N LYS A 87 -19.09 -7.03 -1.85
CA LYS A 87 -18.25 -6.18 -0.98
C LYS A 87 -18.30 -6.64 0.47
N MET A 88 -19.50 -6.91 1.00
CA MET A 88 -19.67 -7.40 2.37
C MET A 88 -19.03 -8.78 2.56
N GLU A 89 -19.22 -9.70 1.62
CA GLU A 89 -18.57 -11.02 1.67
C GLU A 89 -17.06 -10.89 1.59
N HIS A 90 -16.54 -10.03 0.68
CA HIS A 90 -15.11 -9.78 0.55
C HIS A 90 -14.52 -9.27 1.87
N ALA A 91 -15.15 -8.29 2.52
CA ALA A 91 -14.71 -7.77 3.81
C ALA A 91 -14.72 -8.86 4.91
N HIS A 92 -15.78 -9.68 4.95
CA HIS A 92 -15.89 -10.78 5.91
C HIS A 92 -14.84 -11.87 5.71
N VAL A 93 -14.61 -12.28 4.46
CA VAL A 93 -13.60 -13.29 4.10
C VAL A 93 -12.19 -12.75 4.34
N ALA A 94 -11.93 -11.47 4.05
CA ALA A 94 -10.66 -10.82 4.35
C ALA A 94 -10.35 -10.84 5.85
N HIS A 95 -11.32 -10.44 6.67
CA HIS A 95 -11.19 -10.47 8.13
C HIS A 95 -10.95 -11.91 8.66
N LYS A 96 -11.69 -12.90 8.15
CA LYS A 96 -11.44 -14.32 8.50
C LYS A 96 -10.04 -14.77 8.10
N ALA A 97 -9.59 -14.45 6.89
CA ALA A 97 -8.24 -14.80 6.43
C ALA A 97 -7.16 -14.19 7.34
N GLN A 98 -7.36 -12.95 7.80
CA GLN A 98 -6.47 -12.30 8.76
C GLN A 98 -6.44 -13.01 10.12
N LEU A 99 -7.60 -13.38 10.67
CA LEU A 99 -7.68 -14.13 11.93
C LEU A 99 -6.98 -15.50 11.82
N TYR A 100 -7.21 -16.25 10.73
CA TYR A 100 -6.52 -17.52 10.50
C TYR A 100 -5.02 -17.34 10.31
N SER A 101 -4.58 -16.24 9.69
CA SER A 101 -3.15 -15.93 9.54
C SER A 101 -2.49 -15.66 10.89
N GLN A 102 -3.14 -14.91 11.78
CA GLN A 102 -2.65 -14.68 13.14
C GLN A 102 -2.60 -15.97 13.95
N ARG A 103 -3.65 -16.80 13.85
CA ARG A 103 -3.70 -18.09 14.54
C ARG A 103 -2.62 -19.05 14.05
N LEU A 104 -2.39 -19.09 12.73
CA LEU A 104 -1.30 -19.87 12.14
C LEU A 104 0.06 -19.42 12.68
N GLN A 105 0.29 -18.11 12.80
CA GLN A 105 1.52 -17.56 13.37
C GLN A 105 1.72 -18.00 14.82
N THR A 106 0.67 -17.95 15.66
CA THR A 106 0.76 -18.39 17.06
C THR A 106 1.02 -19.90 17.16
N GLU A 107 0.37 -20.73 16.35
CA GLU A 107 0.55 -22.20 16.38
C GLU A 107 1.91 -22.61 15.81
N SER A 108 2.42 -21.90 14.79
CA SER A 108 3.78 -22.09 14.28
C SER A 108 4.84 -21.72 15.32
N SER A 109 4.61 -20.66 16.11
CA SER A 109 5.46 -20.30 17.25
C SER A 109 5.41 -21.38 18.34
N VAL A 110 4.22 -21.90 18.68
CA VAL A 110 4.08 -23.03 19.63
C VAL A 110 4.82 -24.28 19.12
N MET A 111 4.68 -24.62 17.84
CA MET A 111 5.39 -25.75 17.24
C MET A 111 6.92 -25.56 17.31
N SER A 112 7.40 -24.36 17.04
CA SER A 112 8.83 -24.01 17.11
C SER A 112 9.36 -24.09 18.54
N ALA A 113 8.59 -23.63 19.53
CA ALA A 113 8.91 -23.76 20.95
C ALA A 113 8.92 -25.23 21.40
N LEU A 114 7.94 -26.04 20.95
CA LEU A 114 7.91 -27.49 21.21
C LEU A 114 9.12 -28.20 20.59
N GLN A 115 9.53 -27.80 19.38
CA GLN A 115 10.71 -28.36 18.72
C GLN A 115 12.01 -27.96 19.45
N ALA A 116 12.12 -26.72 19.92
CA ALA A 116 13.25 -26.27 20.73
C ALA A 116 13.33 -27.03 22.07
N LEU A 117 12.19 -27.23 22.74
CA LEU A 117 12.10 -28.05 23.95
C LEU A 117 12.48 -29.51 23.67
N SER A 118 12.01 -30.08 22.56
CA SER A 118 12.38 -31.44 22.14
C SER A 118 13.88 -31.58 21.90
N SER A 119 14.53 -30.58 21.31
CA SER A 119 15.98 -30.57 21.11
C SER A 119 16.74 -30.39 22.43
N SER A 120 16.22 -29.58 23.36
CA SER A 120 16.85 -29.31 24.64
C SER A 120 16.79 -30.48 25.61
N LEU A 121 15.75 -31.32 25.58
CA LEU A 121 15.57 -32.40 26.57
C LEU A 121 16.52 -33.61 26.39
N GLY A 122 17.28 -33.68 25.29
CA GLY A 122 18.19 -34.80 25.00
C GLY A 122 17.47 -36.15 24.80
N SER A 123 18.10 -37.12 24.15
CA SER A 123 17.43 -38.37 23.75
C SER A 123 17.12 -39.35 24.90
N GLY A 124 17.27 -38.95 26.18
CA GLY A 124 17.22 -39.84 27.35
C GLY A 124 16.07 -39.60 28.33
N GLY A 125 15.25 -38.56 28.14
CA GLY A 125 14.18 -38.23 29.08
C GLY A 125 12.94 -39.13 28.95
N LEU A 126 12.44 -39.65 30.07
CA LEU A 126 11.27 -40.55 30.17
C LEU A 126 9.96 -39.98 29.57
N ASN A 127 9.91 -38.67 29.26
CA ASN A 127 8.74 -37.96 28.72
C ASN A 127 8.79 -37.72 27.20
N THR A 128 9.77 -38.28 26.49
CA THR A 128 9.96 -38.09 25.04
C THR A 128 8.70 -38.48 24.23
N ALA A 129 8.05 -39.59 24.57
CA ALA A 129 6.84 -40.04 23.87
C ALA A 129 5.65 -39.06 23.99
N GLN A 130 5.53 -38.35 25.12
CA GLN A 130 4.46 -37.37 25.31
C GLN A 130 4.75 -36.08 24.54
N HIS A 131 6.01 -35.63 24.52
CA HIS A 131 6.43 -34.47 23.74
C HIS A 131 6.31 -34.70 22.23
N THR A 132 6.65 -35.90 21.73
CA THR A 132 6.46 -36.24 20.31
C THR A 132 4.98 -36.29 19.93
N ALA A 133 4.10 -36.80 20.81
CA ALA A 133 2.65 -36.75 20.60
C ALA A 133 2.10 -35.31 20.57
N GLN A 134 2.61 -34.41 21.43
CA GLN A 134 2.23 -32.98 21.39
C GLN A 134 2.75 -32.27 20.15
N LEU A 135 3.99 -32.56 19.72
CA LEU A 135 4.58 -31.98 18.51
C LEU A 135 3.80 -32.41 17.26
N THR A 136 3.46 -33.69 17.14
CA THR A 136 2.63 -34.21 16.04
C THR A 136 1.23 -33.61 16.04
N GLN A 137 0.60 -33.45 17.22
CA GLN A 137 -0.68 -32.76 17.31
C GLN A 137 -0.59 -31.28 16.90
N SER A 138 0.47 -30.58 17.32
CA SER A 138 0.70 -29.18 16.95
C SER A 138 0.94 -29.04 15.45
N SER A 139 1.73 -29.93 14.85
CA SER A 139 1.97 -29.97 13.40
C SER A 139 0.66 -30.20 12.62
N GLN A 140 -0.19 -31.15 13.04
CA GLN A 140 -1.50 -31.34 12.42
C GLN A 140 -2.41 -30.11 12.52
N LYS A 141 -2.32 -29.33 13.60
CA LYS A 141 -3.08 -28.07 13.73
C LYS A 141 -2.59 -27.01 12.76
N VAL A 142 -1.28 -26.87 12.59
CA VAL A 142 -0.66 -25.97 11.62
C VAL A 142 -1.14 -26.33 10.20
N ASP A 143 -1.04 -27.59 9.80
CA ASP A 143 -1.47 -28.06 8.47
C ASP A 143 -2.96 -27.79 8.21
N ASN A 144 -3.82 -28.03 9.21
CA ASN A 144 -5.24 -27.74 9.11
C ASN A 144 -5.53 -26.24 8.97
N LEU A 145 -4.81 -25.39 9.71
CA LEU A 145 -4.93 -23.93 9.61
C LEU A 145 -4.45 -23.42 8.25
N GLU A 146 -3.35 -23.93 7.73
CA GLU A 146 -2.85 -23.59 6.39
C GLU A 146 -3.87 -23.96 5.29
N LYS A 147 -4.49 -25.14 5.41
CA LYS A 147 -5.53 -25.59 4.47
C LYS A 147 -6.76 -24.68 4.51
N VAL A 148 -7.22 -24.29 5.70
CA VAL A 148 -8.36 -23.38 5.86
C VAL A 148 -8.02 -21.96 5.38
N LEU A 149 -6.83 -21.46 5.71
CA LEU A 149 -6.31 -20.17 5.25
C LEU A 149 -6.25 -20.13 3.72
N SER A 150 -5.75 -21.20 3.09
CA SER A 150 -5.65 -21.31 1.63
C SER A 150 -7.02 -21.22 0.96
N ARG A 151 -8.04 -21.90 1.50
CA ARG A 151 -9.44 -21.78 1.01
C ARG A 151 -9.97 -20.36 1.12
N HIS A 152 -9.71 -19.67 2.24
CA HIS A 152 -10.13 -18.28 2.42
C HIS A 152 -9.40 -17.31 1.50
N ARG A 153 -8.08 -17.51 1.27
CA ARG A 153 -7.30 -16.72 0.30
C ARG A 153 -7.82 -16.92 -1.13
N SER A 154 -8.12 -18.15 -1.54
CA SER A 154 -8.72 -18.43 -2.85
C SER A 154 -10.10 -17.78 -3.01
N ARG A 155 -10.97 -17.86 -1.98
CA ARG A 155 -12.28 -17.18 -2.01
C ARG A 155 -12.12 -15.67 -2.06
N LEU A 156 -11.17 -15.09 -1.33
CA LEU A 156 -10.88 -13.67 -1.33
C LEU A 156 -10.44 -13.18 -2.72
N LEU A 157 -9.49 -13.88 -3.35
CA LEU A 157 -9.03 -13.56 -4.71
C LEU A 157 -10.17 -13.66 -5.73
N HIS A 158 -11.06 -14.64 -5.59
CA HIS A 158 -12.23 -14.77 -6.45
C HIS A 158 -13.18 -13.57 -6.30
N LEU A 159 -13.50 -13.16 -5.07
CA LEU A 159 -14.35 -11.99 -4.80
C LEU A 159 -13.68 -10.69 -5.28
N GLN A 160 -12.37 -10.55 -5.11
CA GLN A 160 -11.59 -9.42 -5.62
C GLN A 160 -11.62 -9.37 -7.16
N SER A 161 -11.47 -10.51 -7.82
CA SER A 161 -11.59 -10.63 -9.27
C SER A 161 -13.00 -10.23 -9.74
N GLN A 162 -14.06 -10.63 -9.05
CA GLN A 162 -15.43 -10.20 -9.36
C GLN A 162 -15.61 -8.68 -9.22
N LEU A 163 -15.10 -8.07 -8.15
CA LEU A 163 -15.15 -6.62 -7.96
C LEU A 163 -14.39 -5.88 -9.08
N LEU A 164 -13.21 -6.38 -9.47
CA LEU A 164 -12.42 -5.80 -10.56
C LEU A 164 -13.11 -5.97 -11.92
N HIS A 165 -13.74 -7.13 -12.19
CA HIS A 165 -14.52 -7.36 -13.40
C HIS A 165 -15.71 -6.39 -13.49
N HIS A 166 -16.45 -6.21 -12.39
CA HIS A 166 -17.53 -5.21 -12.33
C HIS A 166 -17.00 -3.79 -12.58
N GLN A 167 -15.91 -3.38 -11.93
CA GLN A 167 -15.29 -2.06 -12.15
C GLN A 167 -14.86 -1.86 -13.61
N ALA A 168 -14.23 -2.88 -14.20
CA ALA A 168 -13.83 -2.87 -15.61
C ALA A 168 -15.05 -2.76 -16.54
N GLY A 169 -16.12 -3.51 -16.28
CA GLY A 169 -17.37 -3.45 -17.03
C GLY A 169 -18.06 -2.08 -16.94
N VAL A 170 -18.13 -1.47 -15.75
CA VAL A 170 -18.67 -0.13 -15.55
C VAL A 170 -17.86 0.92 -16.31
N LEU A 171 -16.54 0.86 -16.24
CA LEU A 171 -15.65 1.77 -16.97
C LEU A 171 -15.80 1.61 -18.49
N ALA A 172 -15.88 0.37 -19.00
CA ALA A 172 -16.09 0.10 -20.41
C ALA A 172 -17.42 0.69 -20.90
N ARG A 173 -18.52 0.50 -20.15
CA ARG A 173 -19.83 1.10 -20.46
C ARG A 173 -19.78 2.63 -20.41
N PHE A 174 -19.07 3.22 -19.45
CA PHE A 174 -18.90 4.67 -19.36
C PHE A 174 -18.15 5.24 -20.57
N ILE A 175 -17.06 4.59 -21.00
CA ILE A 175 -16.30 4.99 -22.19
C ILE A 175 -17.18 4.88 -23.45
N GLN A 176 -17.92 3.78 -23.61
CA GLN A 176 -18.86 3.60 -24.73
C GLN A 176 -19.95 4.68 -24.73
N SER A 177 -20.52 5.00 -23.56
CA SER A 177 -21.50 6.08 -23.41
C SER A 177 -20.93 7.44 -23.83
N LYS A 178 -19.70 7.77 -23.39
CA LYS A 178 -19.01 8.99 -23.81
C LYS A 178 -18.74 9.03 -25.32
N GLN A 179 -18.35 7.91 -25.93
CA GLN A 179 -18.15 7.83 -27.39
C GLN A 179 -19.47 8.00 -28.16
N LEU A 180 -20.58 7.45 -27.67
CA LEU A 180 -21.90 7.64 -28.28
C LEU A 180 -22.35 9.10 -28.19
N LEU A 181 -22.17 9.75 -27.04
CA LEU A 181 -22.44 11.19 -26.86
C LEU A 181 -21.57 12.05 -27.77
N GLN A 182 -20.30 11.68 -27.96
CA GLN A 182 -19.40 12.40 -28.85
C GLN A 182 -19.82 12.25 -30.31
N LYS A 183 -20.25 11.05 -30.74
CA LYS A 183 -20.80 10.83 -32.10
C LYS A 183 -22.09 11.61 -32.36
N GLN A 184 -22.94 11.81 -31.35
CA GLN A 184 -24.16 12.62 -31.49
C GLN A 184 -23.87 14.11 -31.65
N ASN A 185 -22.82 14.63 -31.01
CA ASN A 185 -22.40 16.03 -31.17
C ASN A 185 -21.66 16.31 -32.49
N THR A 186 -21.27 15.28 -33.25
CA THR A 186 -20.61 15.42 -34.56
C THR A 186 -21.54 15.06 -35.71
N SER A 187 -22.84 15.33 -35.60
CA SER A 187 -23.70 15.32 -36.79
C SER A 187 -23.10 16.28 -37.83
N PRO A 188 -22.80 15.81 -39.06
CA PRO A 188 -22.26 16.67 -40.09
C PRO A 188 -23.33 17.71 -40.42
N ILE A 189 -23.09 18.96 -40.03
CA ILE A 189 -23.80 20.10 -40.58
C ILE A 189 -23.57 20.01 -42.09
N PRO A 190 -24.60 19.78 -42.93
CA PRO A 190 -24.41 19.73 -44.36
C PRO A 190 -23.86 21.08 -44.79
N HIS A 191 -22.71 21.06 -45.45
CA HIS A 191 -22.00 22.23 -45.94
C HIS A 191 -22.93 23.11 -46.79
N SER A 192 -23.45 24.18 -46.19
CA SER A 192 -23.85 25.37 -46.93
C SER A 192 -22.57 26.09 -47.34
N SER A 193 -22.15 25.85 -48.57
CA SER A 193 -21.06 26.53 -49.24
C SER A 193 -21.38 28.02 -49.41
N HIS A 194 -21.12 28.87 -48.42
CA HIS A 194 -21.00 30.29 -48.72
C HIS A 194 -20.25 31.12 -47.67
N PHE A 195 -19.25 31.84 -48.19
CA PHE A 195 -18.65 33.06 -47.65
C PHE A 195 -17.85 33.00 -46.34
N HIS A 196 -16.52 32.86 -46.50
CA HIS A 196 -15.58 33.57 -45.64
C HIS A 196 -14.48 34.21 -46.49
N ALA A 197 -14.80 35.39 -47.02
CA ALA A 197 -13.82 36.44 -47.22
C ALA A 197 -14.08 37.50 -46.14
N ASN A 198 -13.00 38.05 -45.58
CA ASN A 198 -12.94 39.17 -44.64
C ASN A 198 -13.51 38.97 -43.23
N ASN A 199 -12.62 38.68 -42.28
CA ASN A 199 -12.71 39.36 -41.00
C ASN A 199 -11.31 39.55 -40.38
N ASP A 200 -10.56 40.49 -40.96
CA ASP A 200 -9.21 40.88 -40.50
C ASP A 200 -9.13 42.40 -40.23
N ARG A 201 -10.25 43.04 -39.87
CA ARG A 201 -10.32 44.51 -39.80
C ARG A 201 -11.24 45.06 -38.71
N ALA A 202 -11.04 44.66 -37.47
CA ALA A 202 -11.71 45.30 -36.33
C ALA A 202 -10.87 45.32 -35.04
N SER A 203 -9.59 45.72 -35.13
CA SER A 203 -8.77 46.09 -33.97
C SER A 203 -7.91 47.31 -34.28
N ARG A 204 -8.55 48.43 -34.64
CA ARG A 204 -7.89 49.75 -34.70
C ARG A 204 -8.94 50.85 -34.90
N PHE A 205 -9.38 51.45 -33.80
CA PHE A 205 -9.50 52.90 -33.55
C PHE A 205 -10.50 53.19 -32.42
N GLU A 206 -10.21 54.28 -31.71
CA GLU A 206 -10.94 54.91 -30.60
C GLU A 206 -10.68 54.23 -29.24
N SER A 207 -10.19 54.92 -28.20
CA SER A 207 -10.53 56.26 -27.78
C SER A 207 -9.35 56.94 -27.07
N VAL A 208 -9.01 58.13 -27.58
CA VAL A 208 -8.43 59.25 -26.82
C VAL A 208 -9.59 59.89 -26.05
N GLY A 209 -9.37 60.21 -24.78
CA GLY A 209 -10.34 60.92 -23.96
C GLY A 209 -9.97 60.96 -22.47
N GLU A 210 -8.75 61.42 -22.15
CA GLU A 210 -8.44 61.90 -20.80
C GLU A 210 -9.29 63.14 -20.53
N ASN A 211 -10.28 63.01 -19.65
CA ASN A 211 -10.93 64.13 -18.99
C ASN A 211 -10.87 63.92 -17.48
N GLN A 212 -10.42 64.97 -16.82
CA GLN A 212 -10.22 65.13 -15.39
C GLN A 212 -11.55 65.13 -14.62
N GLY A 213 -11.49 64.70 -13.37
CA GLY A 213 -12.42 65.10 -12.31
C GLY A 213 -13.45 64.05 -11.93
N GLU A 214 -13.22 63.34 -10.83
CA GLU A 214 -13.89 63.60 -9.55
C GLU A 214 -13.53 62.49 -8.56
N ASP A 215 -12.92 62.90 -7.45
CA ASP A 215 -12.65 62.07 -6.29
C ASP A 215 -13.97 61.62 -5.65
N VAL A 216 -14.27 60.32 -5.76
CA VAL A 216 -15.21 59.66 -4.85
C VAL A 216 -14.56 58.37 -4.38
N GLU A 217 -14.05 58.41 -3.15
CA GLU A 217 -13.62 57.26 -2.37
C GLU A 217 -14.74 56.20 -2.37
N SER A 218 -14.56 55.14 -3.16
CA SER A 218 -15.44 53.97 -3.16
C SER A 218 -14.66 52.77 -2.64
N GLU A 219 -15.10 52.29 -1.49
CA GLU A 219 -14.67 51.07 -0.81
C GLU A 219 -14.61 49.87 -1.77
N SER A 220 -13.39 49.44 -2.10
CA SER A 220 -12.90 48.06 -1.95
C SER A 220 -13.86 46.90 -2.32
N ASP A 221 -14.47 46.91 -3.49
CA ASP A 221 -15.06 45.71 -4.10
C ASP A 221 -13.96 44.82 -4.70
N MET A 222 -13.42 43.96 -3.83
CA MET A 222 -12.47 42.89 -4.14
C MET A 222 -13.02 41.99 -5.27
N HIS A 223 -12.45 42.17 -6.46
CA HIS A 223 -12.87 41.50 -7.69
C HIS A 223 -12.80 39.96 -7.57
N PRO A 224 -13.86 39.21 -7.90
CA PRO A 224 -13.87 37.73 -7.87
C PRO A 224 -12.86 37.08 -8.84
N HIS A 225 -12.31 37.86 -9.78
CA HIS A 225 -11.34 37.37 -10.75
C HIS A 225 -9.96 37.08 -10.16
N THR A 226 -9.53 37.84 -9.15
CA THR A 226 -8.25 37.60 -8.46
C THR A 226 -8.30 36.33 -7.61
N GLN A 227 -9.45 36.03 -7.01
CA GLN A 227 -9.64 34.82 -6.21
C GLN A 227 -9.64 33.54 -7.07
N ILE A 228 -10.24 33.57 -8.27
CA ILE A 228 -10.20 32.44 -9.21
C ILE A 228 -8.76 32.19 -9.68
N SER A 229 -8.01 33.24 -10.00
CA SER A 229 -6.60 33.12 -10.39
C SER A 229 -5.75 32.51 -9.27
N HIS A 230 -5.98 32.92 -8.02
CA HIS A 230 -5.27 32.37 -6.87
C HIS A 230 -5.57 30.89 -6.63
N LEU A 231 -6.85 30.48 -6.73
CA LEU A 231 -7.24 29.07 -6.59
C LEU A 231 -6.68 28.19 -7.72
N GLN A 232 -6.58 28.72 -8.94
CA GLN A 232 -5.97 28.00 -10.07
C GLN A 232 -4.46 27.82 -9.86
N ALA A 233 -3.77 28.82 -9.31
CA ALA A 233 -2.36 28.71 -8.94
C ALA A 233 -2.14 27.68 -7.83
N GLN A 234 -2.99 27.67 -6.81
CA GLN A 234 -2.93 26.69 -5.71
C GLN A 234 -3.16 25.26 -6.21
N LEU A 235 -4.13 25.06 -7.11
CA LEU A 235 -4.40 23.76 -7.72
C LEU A 235 -3.24 23.28 -8.60
N ALA A 236 -2.54 24.21 -9.28
CA ALA A 236 -1.35 23.88 -10.06
C ALA A 236 -0.18 23.45 -9.15
N GLU A 237 0.02 24.17 -8.03
CA GLU A 237 1.03 23.83 -7.03
C GLU A 237 0.77 22.46 -6.40
N GLU A 238 -0.47 22.15 -6.01
CA GLU A 238 -0.83 20.82 -5.48
C GLU A 238 -0.61 19.70 -6.51
N ARG A 239 -0.87 19.96 -7.80
CA ARG A 239 -0.58 18.99 -8.87
C ARG A 239 0.91 18.74 -9.01
N HIS A 240 1.74 19.78 -8.91
CA HIS A 240 3.19 19.63 -8.91
C HIS A 240 3.70 18.86 -7.69
N ALA A 241 3.17 19.16 -6.50
CA ALA A 241 3.50 18.43 -5.27
C ALA A 241 3.10 16.95 -5.36
N ASN A 242 1.90 16.64 -5.86
CA ASN A 242 1.46 15.26 -6.10
C ASN A 242 2.32 14.52 -7.13
N ALA A 243 2.75 15.21 -8.20
CA ALA A 243 3.63 14.62 -9.20
C ALA A 243 5.02 14.28 -8.61
N ALA A 244 5.56 15.16 -7.76
CA ALA A 244 6.82 14.91 -7.05
C ALA A 244 6.70 13.70 -6.09
N LEU A 245 5.60 13.61 -5.34
CA LEU A 245 5.30 12.48 -4.45
C LEU A 245 5.21 11.15 -5.22
N ARG A 246 4.54 11.14 -6.38
CA ARG A 246 4.48 9.96 -7.25
C ARG A 246 5.86 9.56 -7.76
N GLN A 247 6.68 10.53 -8.18
CA GLN A 247 8.05 10.26 -8.62
C GLN A 247 8.91 9.67 -7.49
N GLN A 248 8.74 10.15 -6.25
CA GLN A 248 9.44 9.60 -5.09
C GLN A 248 8.97 8.17 -4.78
N LEU A 249 7.67 7.90 -4.87
CA LEU A 249 7.13 6.55 -4.70
C LEU A 249 7.68 5.58 -5.75
N GLU A 250 7.73 6.00 -7.01
CA GLU A 250 8.26 5.20 -8.13
C GLU A 250 9.75 4.89 -7.96
N ARG A 251 10.54 5.87 -7.49
CA ARG A 251 11.95 5.65 -7.11
C ARG A 251 12.09 4.65 -5.96
N SER A 252 11.25 4.76 -4.93
CA SER A 252 11.27 3.80 -3.80
C SER A 252 10.86 2.38 -4.23
N HIS A 253 9.94 2.26 -5.19
CA HIS A 253 9.55 0.97 -5.72
C HIS A 253 10.66 0.35 -6.58
N ALA A 254 11.35 1.15 -7.39
CA ALA A 254 12.50 0.70 -8.17
C ALA A 254 13.64 0.17 -7.29
N THR A 255 13.95 0.83 -6.16
CA THR A 255 14.98 0.34 -5.23
C THR A 255 14.58 -0.94 -4.50
N VAL A 256 13.28 -1.14 -4.24
CA VAL A 256 12.78 -2.41 -3.69
C VAL A 256 12.93 -3.55 -4.69
N ILE A 257 12.58 -3.32 -5.96
CA ILE A 257 12.74 -4.31 -7.04
C ILE A 257 14.22 -4.73 -7.15
N GLU A 258 15.14 -3.77 -7.19
CA GLU A 258 16.58 -4.05 -7.26
C GLU A 258 17.08 -4.88 -6.07
N LYS A 259 16.58 -4.59 -4.86
CA LYS A 259 16.89 -5.38 -3.66
C LYS A 259 16.34 -6.81 -3.76
N THR A 260 15.12 -7.00 -4.24
CA THR A 260 14.55 -8.35 -4.44
C THR A 260 15.35 -9.15 -5.48
N ASP A 261 15.76 -8.54 -6.58
CA ASP A 261 16.58 -9.21 -7.61
C ASP A 261 17.96 -9.61 -7.07
N HIS A 262 18.56 -8.75 -6.24
CA HIS A 262 19.81 -9.06 -5.55
C HIS A 262 19.66 -10.26 -4.59
N THR A 263 18.57 -10.30 -3.80
CA THR A 263 18.32 -11.44 -2.88
C THR A 263 18.09 -12.75 -3.63
N HIS A 264 17.38 -12.73 -4.77
CA HIS A 264 17.23 -13.91 -5.62
C HIS A 264 18.56 -14.37 -6.21
N THR A 265 19.42 -13.44 -6.61
CA THR A 265 20.76 -13.78 -7.13
C THR A 265 21.63 -14.45 -6.06
N LEU A 266 21.58 -13.98 -4.82
CA LEU A 266 22.26 -14.61 -3.67
C LEU A 266 21.70 -16.01 -3.37
N GLN A 267 20.38 -16.17 -3.41
CA GLN A 267 19.72 -17.46 -3.18
C GLN A 267 20.14 -18.49 -4.24
N SER A 268 20.15 -18.12 -5.53
CA SER A 268 20.59 -18.99 -6.61
C SER A 268 22.05 -19.41 -6.48
N ARG A 269 22.92 -18.51 -6.01
CA ARG A 269 24.33 -18.82 -5.73
C ARG A 269 24.51 -19.78 -4.55
N LEU A 270 23.77 -19.59 -3.47
CA LEU A 270 23.77 -20.51 -2.33
C LEU A 270 23.30 -21.91 -2.75
N GLN A 271 22.25 -21.99 -3.59
CA GLN A 271 21.77 -23.25 -4.13
C GLN A 271 22.84 -23.96 -4.97
N SER A 272 23.52 -23.23 -5.86
CA SER A 272 24.63 -23.77 -6.67
C SER A 272 25.76 -24.31 -5.79
N SER A 273 26.11 -23.61 -4.71
CA SER A 273 27.16 -24.07 -3.77
C SER A 273 26.73 -25.33 -3.00
N LEU A 274 25.43 -25.46 -2.67
CA LEU A 274 24.88 -26.65 -2.03
C LEU A 274 24.94 -27.87 -2.97
N ASP A 275 24.62 -27.66 -4.26
CA ASP A 275 24.67 -28.70 -5.28
C ASP A 275 26.13 -29.16 -5.53
N GLU A 276 27.08 -28.23 -5.56
CA GLU A 276 28.53 -28.54 -5.63
C GLU A 276 28.99 -29.35 -4.40
N PHE A 277 28.55 -28.99 -3.19
CA PHE A 277 28.87 -29.74 -1.99
C PHE A 277 28.28 -31.17 -2.03
N SER A 278 27.06 -31.32 -2.55
CA SER A 278 26.43 -32.64 -2.74
C SER A 278 27.22 -33.52 -3.71
N ALA A 279 27.82 -32.94 -4.76
CA ALA A 279 28.70 -33.67 -5.68
C ALA A 279 29.96 -34.18 -4.97
N VAL A 280 30.59 -33.36 -4.12
CA VAL A 280 31.77 -33.74 -3.33
C VAL A 280 31.45 -34.84 -2.31
N VAL A 281 30.28 -34.81 -1.69
CA VAL A 281 29.84 -35.90 -0.79
C VAL A 281 29.65 -37.20 -1.58
N SER A 282 29.11 -37.12 -2.78
CA SER A 282 28.93 -38.29 -3.66
C SER A 282 30.27 -38.91 -4.08
N THR A 283 31.29 -38.09 -4.41
CA THR A 283 32.63 -38.60 -4.74
C THR A 283 33.28 -39.27 -3.53
N ARG A 284 33.16 -38.69 -2.33
CA ARG A 284 33.61 -39.32 -1.07
C ARG A 284 32.96 -40.69 -0.85
N ASP A 285 31.65 -40.80 -1.06
CA ASP A 285 30.93 -42.06 -0.84
C ASP A 285 31.37 -43.13 -1.84
N THR A 286 31.65 -42.76 -3.10
CA THR A 286 32.25 -43.69 -4.08
C THR A 286 33.65 -44.16 -3.69
N LEU A 287 34.49 -43.27 -3.15
CA LEU A 287 35.81 -43.61 -2.60
C LEU A 287 35.69 -44.60 -1.42
N THR A 288 34.75 -44.33 -0.52
CA THR A 288 34.49 -45.18 0.65
C THR A 288 34.01 -46.58 0.22
N GLY A 289 33.15 -46.64 -0.80
CA GLY A 289 32.75 -47.89 -1.44
C GLY A 289 33.92 -48.66 -2.07
N GLY A 290 34.85 -47.95 -2.73
CA GLY A 290 36.06 -48.54 -3.30
C GLY A 290 36.99 -49.17 -2.23
N VAL A 291 37.16 -48.50 -1.09
CA VAL A 291 37.92 -49.05 0.05
C VAL A 291 37.23 -50.31 0.60
N GLY A 292 35.90 -50.32 0.66
CA GLY A 292 35.12 -51.50 1.03
C GLY A 292 35.32 -52.67 0.06
N ALA A 293 35.33 -52.40 -1.25
CA ALA A 293 35.60 -53.42 -2.28
C ALA A 293 37.00 -54.03 -2.16
N LEU A 294 38.02 -53.21 -1.84
CA LEU A 294 39.37 -53.66 -1.51
C LEU A 294 39.39 -54.65 -0.32
N GLY A 295 38.61 -54.35 0.73
CA GLY A 295 38.40 -55.26 1.85
C GLY A 295 37.79 -56.59 1.40
N GLY A 296 36.79 -56.56 0.52
CA GLY A 296 36.17 -57.75 -0.06
C GLY A 296 37.13 -58.61 -0.89
N VAL A 297 38.03 -58.00 -1.67
CA VAL A 297 39.07 -58.72 -2.42
C VAL A 297 40.07 -59.40 -1.49
N LEU A 298 40.47 -58.72 -0.40
CA LEU A 298 41.35 -59.28 0.63
C LEU A 298 40.70 -60.47 1.35
N ASP A 299 39.42 -60.37 1.70
CA ASP A 299 38.66 -61.45 2.33
C ASP A 299 38.43 -62.62 1.37
N ALA A 300 38.10 -62.35 0.10
CA ALA A 300 37.98 -63.39 -0.93
C ALA A 300 39.30 -64.14 -1.11
N HIS A 301 40.43 -63.43 -1.10
CA HIS A 301 41.74 -64.06 -1.23
C HIS A 301 42.13 -64.89 0.00
N ARG A 302 41.77 -64.41 1.19
CA ARG A 302 41.90 -65.18 2.44
C ARG A 302 41.14 -66.51 2.36
N ILE A 303 39.98 -66.53 1.70
CA ILE A 303 39.18 -67.76 1.48
C ILE A 303 39.84 -68.69 0.45
N THR A 304 40.29 -68.19 -0.69
CA THR A 304 40.95 -69.03 -1.72
C THR A 304 42.27 -69.63 -1.25
N TYR A 305 43.07 -68.88 -0.48
CA TYR A 305 44.34 -69.39 0.07
C TYR A 305 44.14 -70.58 1.03
N VAL A 306 43.01 -70.65 1.71
CA VAL A 306 42.65 -71.76 2.60
C VAL A 306 42.23 -73.02 1.82
N HIS A 307 41.77 -72.87 0.58
CA HIS A 307 41.17 -73.97 -0.18
C HIS A 307 42.05 -74.62 -1.25
N ASP A 308 43.13 -73.99 -1.73
CA ASP A 308 43.97 -74.58 -2.79
C ASP A 308 45.48 -74.38 -2.57
N PRO A 309 46.15 -75.27 -1.79
CA PRO A 309 47.54 -75.09 -1.36
C PRO A 309 48.59 -75.45 -2.44
N HIS A 310 48.20 -76.02 -3.58
CA HIS A 310 49.16 -76.60 -4.53
C HIS A 310 49.69 -75.65 -5.60
N ASN A 311 49.28 -74.37 -5.65
CA ASN A 311 49.82 -73.41 -6.61
C ASN A 311 49.87 -71.94 -6.12
N PRO A 312 50.64 -71.65 -5.05
CA PRO A 312 50.60 -70.36 -4.36
C PRO A 312 51.13 -69.20 -5.22
N LEU A 313 52.07 -69.45 -6.14
CA LEU A 313 52.75 -68.41 -6.91
C LEU A 313 51.86 -67.73 -7.96
N HIS A 314 50.98 -68.48 -8.62
CA HIS A 314 50.02 -67.88 -9.58
C HIS A 314 48.93 -67.06 -8.89
N SER A 315 48.47 -67.52 -7.72
CA SER A 315 47.49 -66.76 -6.91
C SER A 315 48.11 -65.48 -6.34
N LEU A 316 49.37 -65.54 -5.92
CA LEU A 316 50.10 -64.37 -5.43
C LEU A 316 50.26 -63.35 -6.54
N SER A 317 50.77 -63.74 -7.71
CA SER A 317 50.94 -62.83 -8.86
C SER A 317 49.63 -62.15 -9.30
N SER A 318 48.54 -62.91 -9.36
CA SER A 318 47.21 -62.37 -9.68
C SER A 318 46.73 -61.37 -8.65
N VAL A 319 47.04 -61.58 -7.38
CA VAL A 319 46.64 -60.67 -6.31
C VAL A 319 47.56 -59.47 -6.18
N THR A 320 48.86 -59.60 -6.41
CA THR A 320 49.73 -58.42 -6.51
C THR A 320 49.27 -57.53 -7.66
N ALA A 321 48.91 -58.11 -8.81
CA ALA A 321 48.35 -57.36 -9.94
C ALA A 321 47.00 -56.68 -9.62
N ALA A 322 46.12 -57.36 -8.88
CA ALA A 322 44.84 -56.79 -8.44
C ALA A 322 45.03 -55.67 -7.41
N ILE A 323 45.94 -55.85 -6.46
CA ILE A 323 46.32 -54.83 -5.46
C ILE A 323 46.97 -53.63 -6.14
N ASP A 324 47.87 -53.84 -7.09
CA ASP A 324 48.53 -52.76 -7.82
C ASP A 324 47.55 -51.97 -8.70
N ALA A 325 46.61 -52.66 -9.36
CA ALA A 325 45.54 -52.00 -10.13
C ALA A 325 44.64 -51.15 -9.24
N GLU A 326 44.34 -51.62 -8.03
CA GLU A 326 43.47 -50.90 -7.11
C GLU A 326 44.20 -49.79 -6.35
N LEU A 327 45.49 -49.97 -6.03
CA LEU A 327 46.35 -48.88 -5.57
C LEU A 327 46.49 -47.78 -6.64
N ALA A 328 46.57 -48.14 -7.92
CA ALA A 328 46.58 -47.16 -9.01
C ALA A 328 45.24 -46.40 -9.11
N ARG A 329 44.10 -47.08 -8.92
CA ARG A 329 42.78 -46.42 -8.81
C ARG A 329 42.70 -45.48 -7.61
N VAL A 330 43.16 -45.92 -6.43
CA VAL A 330 43.17 -45.10 -5.21
C VAL A 330 44.06 -43.87 -5.39
N ARG A 331 45.27 -44.01 -5.95
CA ARG A 331 46.17 -42.87 -6.22
C ARG A 331 45.57 -41.87 -7.21
N LYS A 332 44.88 -42.35 -8.25
CA LYS A 332 44.18 -41.48 -9.22
C LYS A 332 43.03 -40.74 -8.55
N ALA A 333 42.28 -41.41 -7.68
CA ALA A 333 41.19 -40.79 -6.92
C ALA A 333 41.73 -39.81 -5.85
N GLU A 334 42.86 -40.11 -5.21
CA GLU A 334 43.53 -39.22 -4.27
C GLU A 334 44.02 -37.93 -4.95
N ALA A 335 44.61 -38.04 -6.16
CA ALA A 335 45.01 -36.89 -6.96
C ALA A 335 43.80 -36.05 -7.40
N HIS A 336 42.67 -36.70 -7.75
CA HIS A 336 41.41 -36.02 -8.05
C HIS A 336 40.88 -35.26 -6.82
N CYS A 337 40.81 -35.92 -5.66
CA CYS A 337 40.39 -35.28 -4.41
C CYS A 337 41.30 -34.11 -4.02
N HIS A 338 42.63 -34.22 -4.19
CA HIS A 338 43.53 -33.10 -3.91
C HIS A 338 43.27 -31.91 -4.85
N GLY A 339 42.99 -32.17 -6.13
CA GLY A 339 42.60 -31.13 -7.09
C GLY A 339 41.28 -30.45 -6.70
N GLU A 340 40.25 -31.24 -6.35
CA GLU A 340 38.96 -30.72 -5.88
C GLU A 340 39.10 -29.93 -4.58
N LEU A 341 39.91 -30.40 -3.63
CA LEU A 341 40.13 -29.73 -2.34
C LEU A 341 40.89 -28.41 -2.51
N ALA A 342 41.84 -28.34 -3.44
CA ALA A 342 42.48 -27.08 -3.83
C ALA A 342 41.48 -26.11 -4.48
N SER A 343 40.63 -26.60 -5.38
CA SER A 343 39.56 -25.80 -6.01
C SER A 343 38.55 -25.28 -4.98
N LEU A 344 38.10 -26.12 -4.04
CA LEU A 344 37.21 -25.73 -2.94
C LEU A 344 37.86 -24.69 -2.03
N ARG A 345 39.17 -24.80 -1.74
CA ARG A 345 39.88 -23.77 -0.96
C ARG A 345 39.93 -22.43 -1.67
N GLU A 346 40.16 -22.44 -2.99
CA GLU A 346 40.12 -21.22 -3.80
C GLU A 346 38.70 -20.62 -3.85
N GLN A 347 37.68 -21.45 -4.02
CA GLN A 347 36.27 -21.04 -3.95
C GLN A 347 35.93 -20.45 -2.58
N CYS A 348 36.35 -21.07 -1.46
CA CYS A 348 36.15 -20.53 -0.11
C CYS A 348 36.84 -19.17 0.06
N ALA A 349 38.08 -19.02 -0.40
CA ALA A 349 38.79 -17.74 -0.34
C ALA A 349 38.11 -16.66 -1.20
N ASN A 350 37.53 -17.03 -2.34
CA ASN A 350 36.73 -16.12 -3.16
C ASN A 350 35.38 -15.79 -2.50
N GLY A 351 34.76 -16.77 -1.83
CA GLY A 351 33.58 -16.59 -1.00
C GLY A 351 33.81 -15.58 0.13
N GLU A 352 34.91 -15.70 0.86
CA GLU A 352 35.32 -14.75 1.91
C GLU A 352 35.53 -13.33 1.36
N LYS A 353 36.14 -13.19 0.18
CA LYS A 353 36.27 -11.88 -0.47
C LYS A 353 34.89 -11.31 -0.82
N HIS A 354 33.98 -12.14 -1.31
CA HIS A 354 32.63 -11.71 -1.69
C HIS A 354 31.78 -11.36 -0.47
N THR A 355 31.86 -12.11 0.64
CA THR A 355 31.16 -11.77 1.88
C THR A 355 31.68 -10.45 2.44
N LYS A 356 33.00 -10.21 2.39
CA LYS A 356 33.58 -8.94 2.80
C LYS A 356 33.13 -7.76 1.92
N GLN A 357 33.07 -7.95 0.60
CA GLN A 357 32.50 -6.96 -0.31
C GLN A 357 31.02 -6.67 0.00
N LEU A 358 30.23 -7.70 0.28
CA LEU A 358 28.83 -7.53 0.67
C LEU A 358 28.72 -6.76 2.00
N GLU A 359 29.55 -7.09 2.99
CA GLU A 359 29.60 -6.38 4.28
C GLU A 359 29.92 -4.89 4.08
N ASP A 360 30.90 -4.57 3.22
CA ASP A 360 31.27 -3.18 2.91
C ASP A 360 30.14 -2.45 2.17
N THR A 361 29.47 -3.10 1.20
CA THR A 361 28.30 -2.50 0.53
C THR A 361 27.13 -2.30 1.49
N LEU A 362 26.92 -3.19 2.45
CA LEU A 362 25.84 -3.13 3.43
C LEU A 362 26.12 -2.03 4.46
N LYS A 363 27.38 -1.84 4.88
CA LYS A 363 27.82 -0.68 5.67
C LYS A 363 27.61 0.63 4.92
N SER A 364 27.96 0.70 3.64
CA SER A 364 27.71 1.88 2.81
C SER A 364 26.21 2.19 2.71
N GLN A 365 25.39 1.18 2.41
CA GLN A 365 23.93 1.35 2.35
C GLN A 365 23.32 1.74 3.70
N SER A 366 23.84 1.21 4.81
CA SER A 366 23.41 1.63 6.16
C SER A 366 23.70 3.11 6.38
N SER A 367 24.89 3.57 6.01
CA SER A 367 25.26 4.99 6.11
C SER A 367 24.35 5.87 5.24
N ASP A 368 24.03 5.44 4.02
CA ASP A 368 23.11 6.17 3.12
C ASP A 368 21.68 6.22 3.68
N MET A 369 21.20 5.12 4.26
CA MET A 369 19.91 5.06 4.94
C MET A 369 19.86 5.99 6.15
N ASP A 370 20.92 6.05 6.94
CA ASP A 370 21.03 6.97 8.08
C ASP A 370 21.04 8.44 7.60
N HIS A 371 21.74 8.75 6.50
CA HIS A 371 21.69 10.07 5.88
C HIS A 371 20.28 10.42 5.37
N HIS A 372 19.60 9.48 4.72
CA HIS A 372 18.23 9.69 4.23
C HIS A 372 17.23 9.87 5.39
N TRP A 373 17.38 9.10 6.47
CA TRP A 373 16.55 9.22 7.66
C TRP A 373 16.74 10.57 8.36
N ASN A 374 17.99 11.01 8.50
CA ASN A 374 18.33 12.33 9.04
C ASN A 374 17.79 13.48 8.15
N ALA A 375 17.87 13.35 6.82
CA ALA A 375 17.30 14.32 5.88
C ALA A 375 15.76 14.38 6.00
N THR A 376 15.10 13.22 6.10
CA THR A 376 13.64 13.15 6.28
C THR A 376 13.20 13.76 7.60
N ARG A 377 13.97 13.53 8.67
CA ARG A 377 13.75 14.16 9.98
C ARG A 377 13.93 15.67 9.95
N GLY A 378 14.89 16.16 9.15
CA GLY A 378 15.07 17.58 8.88
C GLY A 378 13.83 18.19 8.23
N MET A 379 13.33 17.58 7.14
CA MET A 379 12.10 18.01 6.48
C MET A 379 10.88 17.96 7.41
N GLU A 380 10.75 16.93 8.26
CA GLU A 380 9.67 16.85 9.24
C GLU A 380 9.71 18.02 10.24
N SER A 381 10.90 18.44 10.67
CA SER A 381 11.07 19.62 11.52
C SER A 381 10.66 20.91 10.81
N GLU A 382 11.02 21.07 9.53
CA GLU A 382 10.60 22.21 8.71
C GLU A 382 9.08 22.25 8.52
N PHE A 383 8.45 21.11 8.23
CA PHE A 383 6.99 21.01 8.13
C PHE A 383 6.31 21.35 9.46
N LYS A 384 6.84 20.88 10.60
CA LYS A 384 6.31 21.24 11.92
C LYS A 384 6.41 22.74 12.20
N GLN A 385 7.52 23.37 11.80
CA GLN A 385 7.66 24.83 11.90
C GLN A 385 6.66 25.55 10.99
N HIS A 386 6.44 25.08 9.77
CA HIS A 386 5.47 25.65 8.85
C HIS A 386 4.03 25.52 9.36
N ILE A 387 3.65 24.36 9.91
CA ILE A 387 2.35 24.15 10.56
C ILE A 387 2.18 25.10 11.74
N SER A 388 3.19 25.21 12.61
CA SER A 388 3.16 26.14 13.76
C SER A 388 3.00 27.60 13.33
N MET A 389 3.62 27.98 12.21
CA MET A 389 3.49 29.32 11.61
C MET A 389 2.07 29.55 11.07
N LEU A 390 1.49 28.59 10.36
CA LEU A 390 0.12 28.67 9.84
C LEU A 390 -0.91 28.71 10.98
N GLU A 391 -0.73 27.91 12.03
CA GLU A 391 -1.56 27.94 13.23
C GLU A 391 -1.53 29.33 13.88
N ARG A 392 -0.34 29.93 14.03
CA ARG A 392 -0.21 31.29 14.56
C ARG A 392 -0.86 32.34 13.65
N GLN A 393 -0.81 32.18 12.32
CA GLN A 393 -1.51 33.07 11.38
C GLN A 393 -3.04 32.93 11.48
N LEU A 394 -3.55 31.70 11.64
CA LEU A 394 -4.97 31.45 11.84
C LEU A 394 -5.45 32.04 13.18
N GLU A 395 -4.66 31.90 14.24
CA GLU A 395 -4.97 32.47 15.54
C GLU A 395 -5.00 34.01 15.50
N MET A 396 -4.03 34.64 14.83
CA MET A 396 -4.07 36.10 14.59
C MET A 396 -5.31 36.54 13.80
N ARG A 397 -5.70 35.78 12.76
CA ARG A 397 -6.93 36.08 12.00
C ARG A 397 -8.19 35.91 12.85
N GLN A 398 -8.25 34.88 13.69
CA GLN A 398 -9.38 34.69 14.61
C GLN A 398 -9.44 35.81 15.65
N GLN A 399 -8.31 36.22 16.22
CA GLN A 399 -8.24 37.35 17.14
C GLN A 399 -8.68 38.65 16.47
N ALA A 400 -8.19 38.94 15.25
CA ALA A 400 -8.61 40.12 14.48
C ALA A 400 -10.10 40.11 14.15
N SER A 401 -10.66 38.93 13.84
CA SER A 401 -12.10 38.76 13.62
C SER A 401 -12.89 39.01 14.91
N GLN A 402 -12.43 38.48 16.05
CA GLN A 402 -13.07 38.72 17.34
C GLN A 402 -13.01 40.19 17.77
N THR A 403 -11.89 40.89 17.55
CA THR A 403 -11.79 42.32 17.83
C THR A 403 -12.73 43.11 16.94
N PHE A 404 -12.81 42.77 15.65
CA PHE A 404 -13.76 43.39 14.72
C PHE A 404 -15.22 43.23 15.19
N TYR A 405 -15.64 42.05 15.63
CA TYR A 405 -16.98 41.85 16.17
C TYR A 405 -17.23 42.60 17.49
N LYS A 406 -16.22 42.68 18.37
CA LYS A 406 -16.32 43.46 19.62
C LYS A 406 -16.47 44.95 19.33
N ASP A 407 -15.67 45.48 18.41
CA ASP A 407 -15.70 46.89 18.03
C ASP A 407 -17.00 47.23 17.29
N SER A 408 -17.48 46.34 16.40
CA SER A 408 -18.77 46.48 15.73
C SER A 408 -19.93 46.48 16.73
N ASN A 409 -19.94 45.54 17.70
CA ASN A 409 -20.95 45.52 18.77
C ASN A 409 -20.89 46.78 19.65
N ALA A 410 -19.70 47.25 20.01
CA ALA A 410 -19.53 48.48 20.77
C ALA A 410 -20.08 49.71 20.02
N SER A 411 -19.89 49.76 18.70
CA SER A 411 -20.47 50.80 17.83
C SER A 411 -22.01 50.73 17.82
N TYR A 412 -22.59 49.52 17.66
CA TYR A 412 -24.04 49.32 17.73
C TYR A 412 -24.63 49.73 19.10
N GLU A 413 -23.94 49.42 20.19
CA GLU A 413 -24.37 49.85 21.54
C GLU A 413 -24.32 51.36 21.70
N GLN A 414 -23.31 52.04 21.14
CA GLN A 414 -23.24 53.50 21.14
C GLN A 414 -24.38 54.13 20.32
N GLU A 415 -24.71 53.56 19.15
CA GLU A 415 -25.82 54.04 18.33
C GLU A 415 -27.18 53.84 19.03
N LEU A 416 -27.38 52.69 19.67
CA LEU A 416 -28.58 52.43 20.49
C LEU A 416 -28.73 53.44 21.62
N ARG A 417 -27.66 53.70 22.38
CA ARG A 417 -27.65 54.74 23.42
C ARG A 417 -27.91 56.13 22.84
N GLY A 418 -27.39 56.42 21.65
CA GLY A 418 -27.67 57.65 20.91
C GLY A 418 -29.16 57.82 20.62
N ARG A 419 -29.81 56.77 20.08
CA ARG A 419 -31.25 56.76 19.80
C ARG A 419 -32.11 56.84 21.07
N GLU A 420 -31.70 56.21 22.16
CA GLU A 420 -32.39 56.32 23.45
C GLU A 420 -32.31 57.75 24.00
N ASN A 421 -31.14 58.39 23.93
CA ASN A 421 -30.97 59.80 24.31
C ASN A 421 -31.76 60.76 23.42
N GLU A 422 -31.95 60.42 22.14
CA GLU A 422 -32.77 61.21 21.22
C GLU A 422 -34.27 61.02 21.50
N LYS A 423 -34.71 59.79 21.81
CA LYS A 423 -36.08 59.53 22.28
C LYS A 423 -36.40 60.30 23.56
N THR A 424 -35.53 60.31 24.56
CA THR A 424 -35.76 61.08 25.79
C THR A 424 -35.84 62.58 25.52
N LYS A 425 -34.98 63.11 24.63
CA LYS A 425 -35.09 64.51 24.17
C LYS A 425 -36.41 64.82 23.46
N VAL A 426 -36.92 63.90 22.64
CA VAL A 426 -38.21 64.07 21.95
C VAL A 426 -39.37 63.98 22.93
N GLU A 427 -39.33 63.07 23.91
CA GLU A 427 -40.34 62.96 24.95
C GLU A 427 -40.38 64.20 25.85
N ASP A 428 -39.22 64.74 26.23
CA ASP A 428 -39.16 65.98 27.01
C ASP A 428 -39.71 67.18 26.21
N LYS A 429 -39.39 67.29 24.91
CA LYS A 429 -40.00 68.29 24.01
C LYS A 429 -41.50 68.07 23.81
N GLY A 430 -41.96 66.81 23.82
CA GLY A 430 -43.38 66.45 23.73
C GLY A 430 -44.16 66.87 24.97
N LYS A 431 -43.59 66.66 26.17
CA LYS A 431 -44.15 67.12 27.44
C LYS A 431 -44.18 68.65 27.53
N GLU A 432 -43.19 69.34 26.96
CA GLU A 432 -43.17 70.81 26.85
C GLU A 432 -44.24 71.37 25.88
N ARG A 433 -44.65 70.57 24.88
CA ARG A 433 -45.77 70.92 23.97
C ARG A 433 -47.14 70.61 24.55
N HIS A 434 -47.28 69.54 25.34
CA HIS A 434 -48.54 69.17 25.98
C HIS A 434 -48.89 70.03 27.20
N SER A 435 -47.94 70.75 27.79
CA SER A 435 -48.23 71.79 28.82
C SER A 435 -48.73 73.12 28.24
N ARG A 436 -48.75 73.29 26.90
CA ARG A 436 -49.08 74.56 26.23
C ARG A 436 -50.33 74.51 25.33
N GLY A 437 -51.04 73.38 25.27
CA GLY A 437 -52.16 73.14 24.36
C GLY A 437 -53.39 72.57 25.03
N ALA A 438 -53.83 73.14 26.16
CA ALA A 438 -55.11 72.84 26.78
C ALA A 438 -56.05 74.04 26.63
N SER A 439 -56.70 74.20 25.47
CA SER A 439 -57.95 74.95 25.29
C SER A 439 -58.48 74.80 23.85
N ALA A 440 -59.79 74.50 23.75
CA ALA A 440 -60.64 74.45 22.55
C ALA A 440 -60.43 73.23 21.62
N SER A 441 -61.42 72.50 21.13
CA SER A 441 -62.89 72.55 21.12
C SER A 441 -63.33 71.32 20.29
N THR A 442 -64.20 70.43 20.78
CA THR A 442 -65.65 70.37 20.49
C THR A 442 -66.05 69.55 19.25
N SER A 443 -66.77 68.43 19.51
CA SER A 443 -67.83 67.77 18.70
C SER A 443 -67.44 67.18 17.32
N THR A 444 -67.88 65.99 16.88
CA THR A 444 -69.29 65.55 16.68
C THR A 444 -69.31 64.06 16.25
N SER A 445 -70.35 63.36 16.68
CA SER A 445 -70.97 62.05 16.36
C SER A 445 -70.68 61.35 14.99
N THR A 446 -71.01 60.08 14.69
CA THR A 446 -72.16 59.23 15.04
C THR A 446 -71.93 57.80 14.51
N SER A 447 -72.51 56.82 15.20
CA SER A 447 -72.69 55.39 14.89
C SER A 447 -73.57 55.07 13.68
N THR A 448 -73.37 53.90 13.03
CA THR A 448 -74.47 52.97 12.63
C THR A 448 -73.97 51.61 12.13
N SER A 449 -74.44 50.57 12.81
CA SER A 449 -74.58 49.18 12.38
C SER A 449 -75.85 49.02 11.54
N THR A 450 -75.87 48.19 10.48
CA THR A 450 -77.12 47.62 9.92
C THR A 450 -76.87 46.33 9.14
N SER A 451 -77.82 45.41 9.31
CA SER A 451 -77.95 44.02 8.89
C SER A 451 -78.43 43.78 7.45
N ILE A 452 -78.20 42.54 7.00
CA ILE A 452 -78.70 41.73 5.85
C ILE A 452 -80.13 42.05 5.35
N PRO A 453 -80.46 41.76 4.06
CA PRO A 453 -81.32 40.58 3.82
C PRO A 453 -80.99 39.76 2.55
N ALA A 454 -81.58 38.55 2.52
CA ALA A 454 -81.50 37.52 1.50
C ALA A 454 -82.61 37.62 0.43
N ALA A 455 -82.41 36.84 -0.65
CA ALA A 455 -83.34 36.40 -1.71
C ALA A 455 -83.58 37.35 -2.89
N MET A 456 -83.22 36.90 -4.11
CA MET A 456 -84.15 36.44 -5.17
C MET A 456 -83.40 36.11 -6.47
N THR A 457 -83.72 34.92 -7.03
CA THR A 457 -83.84 34.53 -8.46
C THR A 457 -82.66 34.78 -9.42
N GLU A 458 -81.94 33.74 -9.82
CA GLU A 458 -82.17 33.00 -11.09
C GLU A 458 -82.11 33.87 -12.34
N ASP A 459 -80.92 33.91 -12.97
CA ASP A 459 -80.83 33.93 -14.42
C ASP A 459 -79.60 33.11 -14.85
N ARG A 460 -79.87 31.87 -15.27
CA ARG A 460 -78.87 30.92 -15.78
C ARG A 460 -78.41 31.35 -17.17
N LEU A 461 -77.46 32.27 -17.24
CA LEU A 461 -76.54 32.34 -18.36
C LEU A 461 -75.49 31.25 -18.15
N SER A 462 -75.59 30.20 -18.95
CA SER A 462 -74.76 28.99 -18.87
C SER A 462 -73.26 29.34 -18.73
N THR A 463 -72.67 28.91 -17.61
CA THR A 463 -71.22 28.93 -17.37
C THR A 463 -70.44 28.18 -18.45
N GLU A 464 -71.12 27.34 -19.23
CA GLU A 464 -70.57 26.56 -20.32
C GLU A 464 -70.35 27.40 -21.59
N THR A 465 -71.27 28.31 -21.93
CA THR A 465 -71.09 29.25 -23.05
C THR A 465 -70.06 30.32 -22.73
N LEU A 466 -70.00 30.79 -21.48
CA LEU A 466 -68.98 31.75 -21.05
C LEU A 466 -67.58 31.09 -21.00
N GLY A 467 -67.51 29.81 -20.60
CA GLY A 467 -66.31 29.00 -20.67
C GLY A 467 -65.77 28.81 -22.09
N LEU A 468 -66.65 28.57 -23.08
CA LEU A 468 -66.26 28.39 -24.48
C LEU A 468 -65.77 29.70 -25.14
N VAL A 469 -66.41 30.83 -24.85
CA VAL A 469 -65.98 32.14 -25.38
C VAL A 469 -64.65 32.58 -24.79
N VAL A 470 -64.41 32.33 -23.50
CA VAL A 470 -63.14 32.65 -22.84
C VAL A 470 -62.02 31.73 -23.32
N ARG A 471 -62.27 30.43 -23.55
CA ARG A 471 -61.27 29.49 -24.09
C ARG A 471 -60.89 29.81 -25.54
N GLY A 472 -61.85 30.24 -26.37
CA GLY A 472 -61.60 30.67 -27.74
C GLY A 472 -60.76 31.96 -27.81
N LEU A 473 -61.00 32.91 -26.92
CA LEU A 473 -60.19 34.12 -26.80
C LEU A 473 -58.79 33.85 -26.24
N TRP A 474 -58.63 32.86 -25.36
CA TRP A 474 -57.34 32.48 -24.78
C TRP A 474 -56.38 31.84 -25.81
N ASN A 475 -56.91 31.10 -26.79
CA ASN A 475 -56.11 30.47 -27.85
C ASN A 475 -55.76 31.43 -29.01
N ALA A 476 -56.41 32.60 -29.10
CA ALA A 476 -56.19 33.57 -30.18
C ALA A 476 -55.06 34.59 -29.89
N ILE A 477 -54.44 34.54 -28.71
CA ILE A 477 -53.35 35.45 -28.33
C ILE A 477 -52.02 34.69 -28.49
N PRO A 478 -51.09 35.12 -29.36
CA PRO A 478 -49.83 34.42 -29.58
C PRO A 478 -48.98 34.43 -28.29
N SER A 479 -48.62 33.24 -27.80
CA SER A 479 -47.70 33.05 -26.66
C SER A 479 -46.28 33.49 -27.04
N PRO A 480 -45.66 34.44 -26.31
CA PRO A 480 -44.31 34.93 -26.62
C PRO A 480 -43.19 34.09 -25.96
N ILE A 481 -43.38 32.78 -25.79
CA ILE A 481 -42.44 31.94 -24.99
C ILE A 481 -41.37 31.21 -25.81
N THR A 482 -41.39 31.22 -27.14
CA THR A 482 -40.44 30.43 -27.95
C THR A 482 -39.19 31.18 -28.43
N GLN A 483 -38.75 32.25 -27.75
CA GLN A 483 -37.44 32.87 -28.01
C GLN A 483 -36.77 33.37 -26.72
N ARG A 484 -36.20 32.45 -25.93
CA ARG A 484 -35.10 32.80 -25.01
C ARG A 484 -33.94 31.84 -25.21
N SER A 485 -32.84 32.38 -25.74
CA SER A 485 -31.56 31.69 -25.90
C SER A 485 -30.95 31.29 -24.55
N PRO A 486 -30.30 30.11 -24.45
CA PRO A 486 -29.76 29.56 -23.21
C PRO A 486 -28.32 30.06 -22.94
N SER A 487 -28.13 31.38 -22.80
CA SER A 487 -26.78 31.94 -22.66
C SER A 487 -26.70 33.12 -21.69
N HIS A 488 -27.31 33.00 -20.50
CA HIS A 488 -26.94 33.87 -19.37
C HIS A 488 -26.81 33.06 -18.08
N PRO A 489 -25.66 33.17 -17.37
CA PRO A 489 -25.45 32.48 -16.10
C PRO A 489 -26.32 33.13 -15.04
N LEU A 490 -27.35 32.39 -14.60
CA LEU A 490 -28.09 32.68 -13.39
C LEU A 490 -27.24 32.22 -12.19
N ILE A 491 -26.84 33.17 -11.36
CA ILE A 491 -26.87 33.17 -9.89
C ILE A 491 -26.06 34.39 -9.46
N VAL A 492 -26.75 35.51 -9.24
CA VAL A 492 -26.30 36.56 -8.32
C VAL A 492 -27.30 36.51 -7.18
N SER A 493 -26.82 36.12 -6.01
CA SER A 493 -27.57 36.12 -4.77
C SER A 493 -27.99 37.55 -4.42
N THR A 494 -29.27 37.86 -4.55
CA THR A 494 -29.87 39.03 -3.90
C THR A 494 -30.98 38.58 -2.97
N SER A 495 -30.86 39.03 -1.73
CA SER A 495 -31.78 38.86 -0.60
C SER A 495 -33.22 39.26 -0.94
N PRO A 496 -34.22 38.85 -0.13
CA PRO A 496 -35.64 39.00 -0.44
C PRO A 496 -36.15 40.40 -0.09
N THR A 497 -35.58 41.42 -0.73
CA THR A 497 -36.24 42.72 -0.84
C THR A 497 -36.96 42.74 -2.19
N LEU A 498 -38.24 43.13 -2.20
CA LEU A 498 -39.01 43.39 -3.41
C LEU A 498 -38.09 44.10 -4.41
N SER A 499 -37.77 43.47 -5.54
CA SER A 499 -36.82 44.05 -6.48
C SER A 499 -37.33 45.43 -6.88
N GLN A 500 -36.44 46.42 -6.89
CA GLN A 500 -36.77 47.80 -7.27
C GLN A 500 -37.65 47.92 -8.54
N PRO A 501 -37.49 47.10 -9.60
CA PRO A 501 -38.40 47.11 -10.76
C PRO A 501 -39.85 46.69 -10.43
N ASP A 502 -40.08 45.84 -9.43
CA ASP A 502 -41.43 45.46 -8.99
C ASP A 502 -42.15 46.62 -8.28
N ILE A 503 -41.41 47.42 -7.51
CA ILE A 503 -41.96 48.60 -6.84
C ILE A 503 -42.34 49.67 -7.87
N GLU A 504 -41.52 49.83 -8.92
CA GLU A 504 -41.79 50.78 -10.00
C GLU A 504 -42.99 50.36 -10.85
N THR A 505 -43.11 49.06 -11.19
CA THR A 505 -44.29 48.56 -11.90
C THR A 505 -45.56 48.69 -11.07
N LEU A 506 -45.52 48.42 -9.76
CA LEU A 506 -46.67 48.61 -8.88
C LEU A 506 -47.07 50.09 -8.76
N LYS A 507 -46.08 51.00 -8.65
CA LYS A 507 -46.32 52.45 -8.68
C LYS A 507 -46.95 52.87 -10.00
N GLN A 508 -46.49 52.34 -11.13
CA GLN A 508 -47.02 52.67 -12.45
C GLN A 508 -48.49 52.22 -12.62
N VAL A 509 -48.85 51.06 -12.08
CA VAL A 509 -50.25 50.57 -12.05
C VAL A 509 -51.12 51.44 -11.15
N LEU A 510 -50.63 51.80 -9.95
CA LEU A 510 -51.33 52.70 -9.03
C LEU A 510 -51.50 54.11 -9.62
N GLN A 511 -50.51 54.63 -10.33
CA GLN A 511 -50.56 55.94 -10.96
C GLN A 511 -51.60 55.97 -12.10
N ARG A 512 -51.67 54.92 -12.93
CA ARG A 512 -52.74 54.73 -13.93
C ARG A 512 -54.12 54.57 -13.31
N SER A 513 -54.24 54.13 -12.06
CA SER A 513 -55.52 54.02 -11.38
C SER A 513 -56.05 55.39 -10.88
N LYS A 514 -55.14 56.32 -10.57
CA LYS A 514 -55.45 57.62 -9.97
C LYS A 514 -55.94 58.67 -11.00
N GLU A 515 -55.57 58.52 -12.27
CA GLU A 515 -55.96 59.41 -13.37
C GLU A 515 -57.34 59.11 -13.98
N ARG A 516 -58.11 58.17 -13.42
CA ARG A 516 -59.45 57.82 -13.92
C ARG A 516 -60.48 58.86 -13.47
N HIS A 517 -60.44 60.05 -14.07
CA HIS A 517 -61.51 61.02 -14.00
C HIS A 517 -62.77 60.50 -14.73
N SER A 518 -63.93 60.90 -14.22
CA SER A 518 -65.27 60.41 -14.51
C SER A 518 -65.78 60.77 -15.91
N ASP A 519 -65.17 60.21 -16.95
CA ASP A 519 -65.64 60.39 -18.32
C ASP A 519 -66.69 59.35 -18.73
N ARG A 520 -67.66 59.84 -19.51
CA ARG A 520 -68.87 59.16 -20.00
C ARG A 520 -68.61 57.70 -20.36
N PHE A 521 -69.48 56.80 -19.87
CA PHE A 521 -69.44 55.39 -20.15
C PHE A 521 -69.52 55.14 -21.67
N SER A 522 -68.40 54.77 -22.29
CA SER A 522 -68.36 54.28 -23.66
C SER A 522 -68.02 52.79 -23.65
N LEU A 523 -68.67 52.02 -24.52
CA LEU A 523 -68.43 50.58 -24.65
C LEU A 523 -66.96 50.27 -25.00
N SER A 524 -66.31 51.17 -25.75
CA SER A 524 -64.87 51.09 -26.06
C SER A 524 -64.01 51.23 -24.80
N ALA A 525 -64.30 52.20 -23.92
CA ALA A 525 -63.59 52.34 -22.65
C ALA A 525 -63.83 51.15 -21.71
N PHE A 526 -65.03 50.57 -21.72
CA PHE A 526 -65.35 49.37 -20.95
C PHE A 526 -64.54 48.16 -21.46
N THR A 527 -64.55 47.89 -22.77
CA THR A 527 -63.77 46.78 -23.35
C THR A 527 -62.26 46.94 -23.14
N ALA A 528 -61.73 48.18 -23.19
CA ALA A 528 -60.35 48.47 -22.85
C ALA A 528 -60.05 48.12 -21.38
N ARG A 529 -60.92 48.49 -20.43
CA ARG A 529 -60.76 48.14 -19.00
C ARG A 529 -60.81 46.64 -18.76
N VAL A 530 -61.71 45.92 -19.44
CA VAL A 530 -61.78 44.45 -19.33
C VAL A 530 -60.51 43.82 -19.87
N LYS A 531 -59.98 44.28 -21.01
CA LYS A 531 -58.71 43.80 -21.56
C LYS A 531 -57.52 44.08 -20.63
N THR A 532 -57.44 45.27 -20.04
CA THR A 532 -56.39 45.58 -19.05
C THR A 532 -56.53 44.71 -17.80
N LEU A 533 -57.76 44.49 -17.30
CA LEU A 533 -57.99 43.64 -16.14
C LEU A 533 -57.61 42.18 -16.39
N VAL A 534 -57.94 41.65 -17.58
CA VAL A 534 -57.52 40.28 -17.98
C VAL A 534 -56.01 40.19 -18.11
N SER A 535 -55.36 41.23 -18.66
CA SER A 535 -53.90 41.29 -18.73
C SER A 535 -53.26 41.35 -17.34
N ASP A 536 -53.77 42.19 -16.44
CA ASP A 536 -53.27 42.31 -15.06
C ASP A 536 -53.44 40.98 -14.29
N ASN A 537 -54.61 40.33 -14.42
CA ASN A 537 -54.85 39.02 -13.83
C ASN A 537 -53.91 37.94 -14.38
N ARG A 538 -53.57 38.00 -15.68
CA ARG A 538 -52.58 37.09 -16.28
C ARG A 538 -51.19 37.28 -15.66
N HIS A 539 -50.70 38.52 -15.56
CA HIS A 539 -49.42 38.81 -14.93
C HIS A 539 -49.40 38.38 -13.46
N PHE A 540 -50.52 38.55 -12.75
CA PHE A 540 -50.66 38.10 -11.37
C PHE A 540 -50.57 36.57 -11.24
N ILE A 541 -51.25 35.81 -12.11
CA ILE A 541 -51.16 34.34 -12.14
C ILE A 541 -49.74 33.88 -12.50
N GLU A 542 -49.12 34.48 -13.51
CA GLU A 542 -47.73 34.15 -13.90
C GLU A 542 -46.76 34.42 -12.74
N ARG A 543 -46.94 35.50 -11.98
CA ARG A 543 -46.15 35.81 -10.78
C ARG A 543 -46.37 34.80 -9.65
N ILE A 544 -47.61 34.36 -9.40
CA ILE A 544 -47.90 33.31 -8.41
C ILE A 544 -47.22 31.99 -8.81
N LEU A 545 -47.28 31.64 -10.09
CA LEU A 545 -46.71 30.39 -10.60
C LEU A 545 -45.19 30.40 -10.51
N LEU A 546 -44.54 31.50 -10.92
CA LEU A 546 -43.10 31.71 -10.72
C LEU A 546 -42.70 31.66 -9.25
N ASN A 547 -43.49 32.27 -8.35
CA ASN A 547 -43.21 32.23 -6.92
C ASN A 547 -43.37 30.82 -6.32
N ALA A 548 -44.31 30.03 -6.84
CA ALA A 548 -44.45 28.62 -6.46
C ALA A 548 -43.27 27.78 -6.98
N GLU A 549 -42.79 28.05 -8.19
CA GLU A 549 -41.61 27.38 -8.76
C GLU A 549 -40.33 27.72 -7.99
N THR A 550 -40.09 28.99 -7.67
CA THR A 550 -38.95 29.40 -6.84
C THR A 550 -39.03 28.81 -5.43
N ALA A 551 -40.21 28.76 -4.81
CA ALA A 551 -40.41 28.10 -3.52
C ALA A 551 -40.07 26.59 -3.58
N ASN A 552 -40.48 25.90 -4.65
CA ASN A 552 -40.12 24.49 -4.86
C ASN A 552 -38.61 24.29 -5.08
N LEU A 553 -37.96 25.20 -5.80
CA LEU A 553 -36.50 25.19 -5.95
C LEU A 553 -35.77 25.41 -4.62
N TYR A 554 -36.23 26.36 -3.80
CA TYR A 554 -35.67 26.57 -2.46
C TYR A 554 -35.88 25.35 -1.56
N LYS A 555 -37.05 24.71 -1.62
CA LYS A 555 -37.32 23.48 -0.88
C LYS A 555 -36.38 22.34 -1.31
N SER A 556 -36.22 22.11 -2.61
CA SER A 556 -35.30 21.09 -3.13
C SER A 556 -33.83 21.40 -2.77
N ASN A 557 -33.43 22.68 -2.80
CA ASN A 557 -32.08 23.07 -2.41
C ASN A 557 -31.84 22.89 -0.91
N ALA A 558 -32.83 23.20 -0.07
CA ALA A 558 -32.78 22.96 1.37
C ALA A 558 -32.69 21.45 1.70
N GLU A 559 -33.44 20.60 1.00
CA GLU A 559 -33.35 19.13 1.13
C GLU A 559 -31.97 18.61 0.73
N LYS A 560 -31.39 19.12 -0.37
CA LYS A 560 -30.02 18.77 -0.79
C LYS A 560 -28.98 19.23 0.23
N ALA A 561 -29.09 20.45 0.75
CA ALA A 561 -28.20 20.96 1.79
C ALA A 561 -28.30 20.13 3.08
N HIS A 562 -29.52 19.74 3.48
CA HIS A 562 -29.73 18.86 4.63
C HIS A 562 -29.12 17.46 4.41
N LYS A 563 -29.27 16.89 3.21
CA LYS A 563 -28.63 15.61 2.86
C LYS A 563 -27.11 15.72 2.93
N LEU A 564 -26.52 16.77 2.36
CA LEU A 564 -25.07 17.01 2.45
C LEU A 564 -24.61 17.15 3.91
N ALA A 565 -25.36 17.87 4.75
CA ALA A 565 -25.04 18.00 6.17
C ALA A 565 -25.08 16.65 6.91
N LEU A 566 -26.03 15.77 6.60
CA LEU A 566 -26.09 14.41 7.14
C LEU A 566 -24.91 13.55 6.66
N ASP A 567 -24.58 13.60 5.37
CA ASP A 567 -23.44 12.87 4.80
C ASP A 567 -22.12 13.33 5.43
N PHE A 568 -21.94 14.64 5.64
CA PHE A 568 -20.80 15.20 6.37
C PHE A 568 -20.74 14.74 7.82
N LYS A 569 -21.89 14.69 8.51
CA LYS A 569 -21.96 14.17 9.88
C LYS A 569 -21.54 12.70 9.96
N MET A 570 -22.03 11.86 9.05
CA MET A 570 -21.64 10.45 8.97
C MET A 570 -20.14 10.28 8.67
N ALA A 571 -19.60 11.08 7.76
CA ALA A 571 -18.16 11.09 7.48
C ALA A 571 -17.34 11.48 8.72
N LEU A 572 -17.75 12.52 9.45
CA LEU A 572 -17.10 12.93 10.70
C LEU A 572 -17.15 11.85 11.79
N GLU A 573 -18.27 11.13 11.93
CA GLU A 573 -18.37 10.00 12.85
C GLU A 573 -17.43 8.84 12.45
N ALA A 574 -17.30 8.56 11.15
CA ALA A 574 -16.35 7.57 10.64
C ALA A 574 -14.89 7.98 10.90
N TYR A 575 -14.54 9.25 10.66
CA TYR A 575 -13.21 9.79 10.98
C TYR A 575 -12.93 9.71 12.49
N LYS A 576 -13.90 10.07 13.34
CA LYS A 576 -13.77 9.95 14.79
C LYS A 576 -13.50 8.51 15.21
N LYS A 577 -14.20 7.55 14.61
CA LYS A 577 -13.96 6.12 14.87
C LYS A 577 -12.54 5.70 14.44
N GLN A 578 -12.08 6.11 13.26
CA GLN A 578 -10.72 5.83 12.80
C GLN A 578 -9.66 6.41 13.75
N VAL A 579 -9.87 7.62 14.26
CA VAL A 579 -8.95 8.22 15.25
C VAL A 579 -8.92 7.40 16.55
N VAL A 580 -10.06 6.93 17.04
CA VAL A 580 -10.13 6.07 18.24
C VAL A 580 -9.44 4.72 18.00
N ASP A 581 -9.61 4.11 16.82
CA ASP A 581 -8.95 2.86 16.45
C ASP A 581 -7.42 3.06 16.37
N LEU A 582 -6.95 4.16 15.78
CA LEU A 582 -5.53 4.53 15.74
C LEU A 582 -4.96 4.79 17.15
N GLN A 583 -5.69 5.51 18.01
CA GLN A 583 -5.30 5.72 19.40
C GLN A 583 -5.20 4.39 20.17
N THR A 584 -6.15 3.47 19.95
CA THR A 584 -6.14 2.14 20.55
C THR A 584 -4.94 1.33 20.07
N SER A 585 -4.66 1.34 18.76
CA SER A 585 -3.49 0.69 18.16
C SER A 585 -2.17 1.25 18.71
N LEU A 586 -2.06 2.57 18.84
CA LEU A 586 -0.88 3.24 19.40
C LEU A 586 -0.69 2.88 20.88
N SER A 587 -1.78 2.83 21.66
CA SER A 587 -1.73 2.37 23.06
C SER A 587 -1.27 0.92 23.18
N HIS A 588 -1.66 0.05 22.24
CA HIS A 588 -1.25 -1.35 22.22
C HIS A 588 0.22 -1.51 21.82
N ALA A 589 0.68 -0.75 20.82
CA ALA A 589 2.09 -0.69 20.44
C ALA A 589 2.96 -0.21 21.62
N ALA A 590 2.54 0.84 22.33
CA ALA A 590 3.26 1.34 23.50
C ALA A 590 3.34 0.30 24.65
N LYS A 591 2.29 -0.50 24.85
CA LYS A 591 2.32 -1.63 25.82
C LYS A 591 3.33 -2.69 25.39
N LYS A 592 3.32 -3.07 24.11
CA LYS A 592 4.26 -4.06 23.56
C LYS A 592 5.71 -3.58 23.65
N ASP A 593 5.98 -2.31 23.36
CA ASP A 593 7.30 -1.71 23.56
C ASP A 593 7.73 -1.76 25.03
N GLY A 594 6.79 -1.56 25.96
CA GLY A 594 7.02 -1.72 27.40
C GLY A 594 7.38 -3.16 27.79
N GLU A 595 6.74 -4.16 27.21
CA GLU A 595 7.04 -5.58 27.43
C GLU A 595 8.42 -5.94 26.86
N ILE A 596 8.74 -5.53 25.63
CA ILE A 596 10.06 -5.75 25.01
C ILE A 596 11.17 -5.11 25.85
N ARG A 597 10.97 -3.90 26.38
CA ARG A 597 11.95 -3.26 27.26
C ARG A 597 12.20 -4.05 28.54
N LYS A 598 11.16 -4.65 29.12
CA LYS A 598 11.29 -5.53 30.31
C LYS A 598 12.07 -6.80 29.96
N GLU A 599 11.77 -7.43 28.83
CA GLU A 599 12.51 -8.61 28.36
C GLU A 599 13.99 -8.29 28.10
N CYS A 600 14.30 -7.18 27.43
CA CYS A 600 15.68 -6.72 27.25
C CYS A 600 16.37 -6.42 28.59
N GLN A 601 15.65 -5.97 29.60
CA GLN A 601 16.21 -5.76 30.94
C GLN A 601 16.53 -7.10 31.62
N VAL A 602 15.62 -8.07 31.58
CA VAL A 602 15.85 -9.42 32.13
C VAL A 602 17.05 -10.08 31.45
N LEU A 603 17.12 -10.04 30.11
CA LEU A 603 18.25 -10.60 29.37
C LEU A 603 19.59 -9.92 29.70
N ARG A 604 19.59 -8.60 29.96
CA ARG A 604 20.80 -7.90 30.43
C ARG A 604 21.19 -8.35 31.83
N GLU A 605 20.23 -8.51 32.74
CA GLU A 605 20.49 -9.01 34.09
C GLU A 605 21.07 -10.43 34.05
N GLU A 606 20.51 -11.32 33.22
CA GLU A 606 21.04 -12.67 32.98
C GLU A 606 22.45 -12.65 32.39
N LEU A 607 22.73 -11.80 31.40
CA LEU A 607 24.08 -11.63 30.85
C LEU A 607 25.07 -11.19 31.93
N THR A 608 24.72 -10.19 32.75
CA THR A 608 25.60 -9.74 33.85
C THR A 608 25.81 -10.81 34.92
N GLN A 609 24.83 -11.70 35.11
CA GLN A 609 24.98 -12.83 36.02
C GLN A 609 25.93 -13.88 35.44
N MET A 610 25.76 -14.27 34.17
CA MET A 610 26.66 -15.21 33.51
C MET A 610 28.10 -14.68 33.42
N GLU A 611 28.28 -13.38 33.17
CA GLU A 611 29.61 -12.74 33.20
C GLU A 611 30.26 -12.88 34.59
N LYS A 612 29.49 -12.65 35.68
CA LYS A 612 29.98 -12.86 37.05
C LYS A 612 30.31 -14.32 37.35
N GLU A 613 29.51 -15.26 36.87
CA GLU A 613 29.75 -16.70 37.04
C GLU A 613 31.01 -17.14 36.28
N LEU A 614 31.21 -16.64 35.06
CA LEU A 614 32.41 -16.91 34.26
C LEU A 614 33.66 -16.31 34.92
N ASP A 615 33.58 -15.09 35.45
CA ASP A 615 34.66 -14.48 36.22
C ASP A 615 34.93 -15.23 37.53
N ALA A 616 33.90 -15.77 38.19
CA ALA A 616 34.06 -16.62 39.38
C ALA A 616 34.73 -17.95 39.04
N GLN A 617 34.38 -18.60 37.91
CA GLN A 617 35.06 -19.80 37.42
C GLN A 617 36.51 -19.53 37.02
N ARG A 618 36.80 -18.35 36.44
CA ARG A 618 38.18 -17.93 36.18
C ARG A 618 38.96 -17.74 37.48
N LYS A 619 38.34 -17.13 38.50
CA LYS A 619 38.97 -16.86 39.81
C LYS A 619 39.04 -18.08 40.73
N SER A 620 38.18 -19.08 40.58
CA SER A 620 38.23 -20.31 41.37
C SER A 620 39.51 -21.10 41.14
N GLY A 621 40.33 -20.70 40.17
CA GLY A 621 41.66 -21.25 39.94
C GLY A 621 41.61 -22.66 39.37
N GLU A 622 40.45 -23.15 38.93
CA GLU A 622 40.32 -24.50 38.38
C GLU A 622 41.14 -24.62 37.09
N ILE A 623 41.09 -23.59 36.23
CA ILE A 623 41.95 -23.47 35.04
C ILE A 623 43.43 -23.40 35.44
N ASP A 624 43.78 -22.62 36.46
CA ASP A 624 45.17 -22.49 36.89
C ASP A 624 45.70 -23.78 37.56
N SER A 625 44.85 -24.53 38.25
CA SER A 625 45.17 -25.83 38.84
C SER A 625 45.39 -26.90 37.77
N LEU A 626 44.58 -26.89 36.70
CA LEU A 626 44.74 -27.78 35.56
C LEU A 626 46.01 -27.43 34.78
N ARG A 627 46.32 -26.14 34.62
CA ARG A 627 47.60 -25.68 34.04
C ARG A 627 48.79 -26.12 34.88
N LEU A 628 48.71 -25.99 36.20
CA LEU A 628 49.76 -26.46 37.11
C LEU A 628 49.94 -27.99 37.01
N SER A 629 48.84 -28.74 36.98
CA SER A 629 48.87 -30.20 36.85
C SER A 629 49.42 -30.65 35.48
N LEU A 630 49.14 -29.91 34.40
CA LEU A 630 49.71 -30.15 33.09
C LEU A 630 51.21 -29.92 33.10
N ALA A 631 51.66 -28.78 33.63
CA ALA A 631 53.08 -28.47 33.76
C ALA A 631 53.83 -29.56 34.56
N HIS A 632 53.26 -30.02 35.67
CA HIS A 632 53.86 -31.09 36.47
C HIS A 632 53.99 -32.41 35.70
N ARG A 633 52.97 -32.81 34.93
CA ARG A 633 53.07 -34.00 34.07
C ARG A 633 54.09 -33.84 32.94
N GLU A 634 54.26 -32.62 32.44
CA GLU A 634 55.27 -32.32 31.43
C GLU A 634 56.69 -32.49 31.99
N ASP A 635 56.91 -32.02 33.22
CA ASP A 635 58.17 -32.24 33.95
C ASP A 635 58.43 -33.73 34.20
N ASP A 636 57.41 -34.51 34.59
CA ASP A 636 57.53 -35.96 34.77
C ASP A 636 57.89 -36.68 33.46
N ILE A 637 57.28 -36.29 32.34
CA ILE A 637 57.60 -36.83 31.01
C ILE A 637 59.04 -36.48 30.63
N GLN A 638 59.49 -35.25 30.90
CA GLN A 638 60.88 -34.84 30.64
C GLN A 638 61.87 -35.62 31.52
N ALA A 639 61.58 -35.78 32.82
CA ALA A 639 62.39 -36.58 33.72
C ALA A 639 62.48 -38.05 33.27
N PHE A 640 61.37 -38.64 32.81
CA PHE A 640 61.35 -40.00 32.28
C PHE A 640 62.18 -40.13 30.99
N LYS A 641 62.08 -39.16 30.08
CA LYS A 641 62.91 -39.12 28.86
C LYS A 641 64.39 -39.01 29.20
N GLN A 642 64.75 -38.16 30.17
CA GLN A 642 66.14 -38.03 30.62
C GLN A 642 66.64 -39.35 31.22
N MET A 643 65.84 -40.01 32.06
CA MET A 643 66.18 -41.32 32.63
C MET A 643 66.36 -42.40 31.55
N GLN A 644 65.55 -42.40 30.49
CA GLN A 644 65.75 -43.30 29.35
C GLN A 644 67.05 -42.98 28.60
N MET A 645 67.37 -41.70 28.41
CA MET A 645 68.60 -41.27 27.75
C MET A 645 69.83 -41.70 28.56
N ASP A 646 69.84 -41.45 29.87
CA ASP A 646 70.92 -41.84 30.79
C ASP A 646 71.08 -43.37 30.83
N LYS A 647 69.97 -44.13 30.83
CA LYS A 647 70.02 -45.60 30.75
C LYS A 647 70.59 -46.08 29.42
N SER A 648 70.21 -45.45 28.31
CA SER A 648 70.75 -45.78 26.98
C SER A 648 72.25 -45.47 26.89
N LEU A 649 72.68 -44.38 27.51
CA LEU A 649 74.08 -43.98 27.60
C LEU A 649 74.89 -44.96 28.44
N GLY A 650 74.37 -45.37 29.61
CA GLY A 650 75.01 -46.38 30.45
C GLY A 650 75.15 -47.74 29.75
N MET A 651 74.12 -48.19 29.02
CA MET A 651 74.23 -49.41 28.21
C MET A 651 75.26 -49.29 27.09
N LEU A 652 75.42 -48.10 26.47
CA LEU A 652 76.47 -47.83 25.49
C LEU A 652 77.86 -47.89 26.11
N ASP A 653 78.05 -47.35 27.31
CA ASP A 653 79.33 -47.40 28.04
C ASP A 653 79.69 -48.84 28.45
N GLU A 654 78.73 -49.64 28.92
CA GLU A 654 78.92 -51.07 29.19
C GLU A 654 79.31 -51.83 27.91
N LEU A 655 78.65 -51.55 26.79
CA LEU A 655 78.95 -52.16 25.49
C LEU A 655 80.37 -51.80 25.03
N ASN A 656 80.77 -50.53 25.17
CA ASN A 656 82.11 -50.07 24.86
C ASN A 656 83.16 -50.72 25.78
N SER A 657 82.86 -50.85 27.08
CA SER A 657 83.73 -51.54 28.04
C SER A 657 83.93 -53.02 27.68
N LEU A 658 82.85 -53.74 27.36
CA LEU A 658 82.91 -55.12 26.89
C LEU A 658 83.67 -55.25 25.57
N GLN A 659 83.52 -54.29 24.64
CA GLN A 659 84.29 -54.27 23.40
C GLN A 659 85.79 -54.10 23.66
N THR A 660 86.18 -53.22 24.60
CA THR A 660 87.58 -53.08 25.00
C THR A 660 88.13 -54.33 25.67
N GLU A 661 87.37 -54.97 26.56
CA GLU A 661 87.78 -56.22 27.20
C GLU A 661 87.92 -57.37 26.20
N VAL A 662 87.00 -57.49 25.23
CA VAL A 662 87.10 -58.45 24.13
C VAL A 662 88.34 -58.18 23.27
N ALA A 663 88.67 -56.90 23.01
CA ALA A 663 89.88 -56.54 22.28
C ALA A 663 91.14 -56.96 23.05
N ASP A 664 91.19 -56.72 24.36
CA ASP A 664 92.28 -57.12 25.26
C ASP A 664 92.43 -58.66 25.32
N LEU A 665 91.32 -59.39 25.45
CA LEU A 665 91.32 -60.85 25.44
C LEU A 665 91.83 -61.40 24.11
N ARG A 666 91.41 -60.80 22.98
CA ARG A 666 91.94 -61.13 21.66
C ARG A 666 93.44 -60.88 21.56
N GLN A 667 93.95 -59.80 22.16
CA GLN A 667 95.37 -59.50 22.20
C GLN A 667 96.14 -60.52 23.08
N LYS A 668 95.63 -60.86 24.26
CA LYS A 668 96.20 -61.90 25.13
C LYS A 668 96.24 -63.28 24.48
N LEU A 669 95.19 -63.66 23.74
CA LEU A 669 95.15 -64.92 22.99
C LEU A 669 96.20 -64.98 21.88
N ARG A 670 96.46 -63.86 21.19
CA ARG A 670 97.55 -63.77 20.20
C ARG A 670 98.93 -63.96 20.85
N GLN A 671 99.14 -63.41 22.05
CA GLN A 671 100.41 -63.56 22.78
C GLN A 671 100.67 -64.97 23.34
N LYS A 672 99.64 -65.82 23.45
CA LYS A 672 99.74 -67.16 24.04
C LYS A 672 99.81 -68.30 23.01
N GLY A 673 99.64 -67.97 21.73
CA GLY A 673 99.65 -68.91 20.60
C GLY A 673 100.97 -68.97 19.84
N ASP A 674 101.97 -68.18 20.25
CA ASP A 674 103.39 -68.29 19.90
C ASP A 674 104.15 -68.89 21.09
#